data_AF-A0A7X2PQ43-F1
#
_entry.id   AF-A0A7X2PQ43-F1
#
_cell.length_a   1.000
_cell.length_b   1.000
_cell.length_c   1.000
_cell.angle_alpha   90.00
_cell.angle_beta   90.00
_cell.angle_gamma   90.00
#
_symmetry.space_group_name_H-M   'P 1'
#
loop_
_entity.id
_entity.type
_entity.pdbx_description
1 polymer ?
#
loop_
_entity_poly.entity_id
_entity_poly.type
_entity_poly.pdbx_seq_one_letter_code
_entity_poly.pdbx_strand_id
1 'polypeptide(L)'
;MRIFPLLIAVIGLIAAPAPPLPAGGAVRVEIFEDIAAGKEFDLTGLTAVDRYTEPAFAFVHTPAKFAANAIPLDRSTPYYLRASYKRDFAAGTHQFRLRARGAARLLVDGKLVATTKAQKANTSSDDPVPSAIERANSPLRPVIYPHQDAVVQLDLTAGEHAIELIAAVGGKGLYPSTGELAVGVSRNGDVDHLLGPDGSPLLTDAAWADYVASSFARHYDSDTTRRRAVSREVTAAWAERHKALRAKMGALPAGLSVDGFIDAKLSEAGVKPTAALTDLEFLRRVTLDATGLIPAPVQVRAFLKDDAATRRGKAIDRLVNDPSWADHWVGYWQDVLAENPGILKPDLNNTGPFRWWMHQSFSDNISFDRFVADLVQMEGSASLGGPASFALATLNDAPMAAKADILGQAFLGQKMSCARCHDAPFHPFKQKDLFAMAAMLNGKPVKLPVTSTVPQGEGGRKPAVHSALKPGEMIAPEWPFAKLVAHAEGAELPAAGSVATRRELASYIISPENERFAQVVANRVWKRYMGVGIVEPADDWSRGRASHPELLSYLAKEFMASGYDMKHLAKLILQSRAYQRKAAGLPADQLSSSKRFFAGPAHRNLTAEQLVDSLHFAAGKTFDCEEMNLNPAGDRTAKQFLNLGNPARGWQMTALSNERDRPALALPIAQSIVDVMTTFGWRQSRQSPATDRDDAASAMQTLILANGVLGTRMARLSDDSAFTAMALGELPAAELVVETFIRVLSRPPEARERASFTRLLEPVYGDRVVAGAKARATKRESDGRVSWSNHLSAEASLIRMDEERKLRYGDQPTARLTKAFRERYEDMLWALMNSPEFAMAP
;
A
#
# COMPACT_ATOMS: atom_id res chain seq x y z
N MET A 1 6.58 -5.81 -7.35
CA MET A 1 7.42 -4.59 -7.57
C MET A 1 8.82 -4.84 -7.02
N ARG A 2 9.80 -3.97 -7.36
CA ARG A 2 11.06 -3.61 -6.63
C ARG A 2 12.41 -4.05 -7.21
N ILE A 3 13.11 -3.19 -7.95
CA ILE A 3 14.57 -3.27 -8.16
C ILE A 3 15.22 -1.89 -8.16
N PHE A 4 16.47 -1.85 -7.67
CA PHE A 4 17.58 -0.96 -8.03
C PHE A 4 18.83 -1.87 -8.12
N PRO A 5 19.87 -1.57 -8.92
CA PRO A 5 20.76 -0.40 -8.71
C PRO A 5 21.19 0.29 -10.05
N LEU A 6 22.12 1.26 -10.18
CA LEU A 6 22.98 2.04 -9.26
C LEU A 6 23.21 3.47 -9.86
N LEU A 7 24.00 4.32 -9.18
CA LEU A 7 24.64 5.58 -9.66
C LEU A 7 23.85 6.53 -10.60
N ILE A 8 22.87 7.26 -10.03
CA ILE A 8 22.84 8.73 -9.96
C ILE A 8 21.71 9.14 -8.98
N ALA A 9 21.95 10.13 -8.12
CA ALA A 9 20.95 10.83 -7.28
C ALA A 9 20.07 9.99 -6.29
N VAL A 10 20.61 8.91 -5.71
CA VAL A 10 20.35 8.38 -4.35
C VAL A 10 19.03 8.81 -3.65
N ILE A 11 17.98 8.02 -3.84
CA ILE A 11 16.78 7.93 -2.97
C ILE A 11 15.77 9.10 -3.09
N GLY A 12 14.90 8.97 -4.08
CA GLY A 12 13.52 9.46 -4.07
C GLY A 12 12.64 8.36 -4.66
N LEU A 13 11.88 7.66 -3.81
CA LEU A 13 11.10 6.43 -4.09
C LEU A 13 11.83 5.21 -4.66
N ILE A 14 11.23 4.05 -4.38
CA ILE A 14 11.54 2.78 -5.05
C ILE A 14 10.71 2.67 -6.35
N ALA A 15 11.21 3.34 -7.38
CA ALA A 15 11.16 2.84 -8.74
C ALA A 15 12.33 3.42 -9.51
N ALA A 16 13.36 2.62 -9.78
CA ALA A 16 14.19 2.90 -10.95
C ALA A 16 13.25 2.90 -12.16
N PRO A 17 13.36 3.86 -13.11
CA PRO A 17 12.61 3.76 -14.36
C PRO A 17 12.92 2.40 -14.96
N ALA A 18 11.89 1.62 -15.26
CA ALA A 18 12.11 0.25 -15.72
C ALA A 18 13.00 0.27 -16.96
N PRO A 19 14.01 -0.62 -17.06
CA PRO A 19 14.95 -0.60 -18.17
C PRO A 19 14.17 -0.68 -19.50
N PRO A 20 14.56 0.12 -20.50
CA PRO A 20 13.86 0.14 -21.78
C PRO A 20 13.88 -1.25 -22.42
N LEU A 21 12.88 -1.53 -23.26
CA LEU A 21 12.85 -2.77 -24.03
C LEU A 21 14.15 -2.90 -24.85
N PRO A 22 14.74 -4.12 -24.95
CA PRO A 22 15.99 -4.32 -25.68
C PRO A 22 15.93 -3.82 -27.13
N ALA A 23 17.07 -3.37 -27.65
CA ALA A 23 17.21 -3.13 -29.08
C ALA A 23 17.07 -4.48 -29.83
N GLY A 24 16.23 -4.52 -30.86
CA GLY A 24 15.87 -5.76 -31.58
C GLY A 24 14.37 -6.07 -31.58
N GLY A 25 13.58 -5.38 -30.75
CA GLY A 25 12.13 -5.54 -30.66
C GLY A 25 11.70 -6.09 -29.30
N ALA A 26 10.42 -6.46 -29.19
CA ALA A 26 9.87 -7.00 -27.95
C ALA A 26 8.88 -8.12 -28.24
N VAL A 27 8.73 -9.05 -27.30
CA VAL A 27 7.74 -10.13 -27.36
C VAL A 27 6.36 -9.49 -27.30
N ARG A 28 5.58 -9.63 -28.37
CA ARG A 28 4.21 -9.13 -28.45
C ARG A 28 3.33 -10.05 -27.63
N VAL A 29 2.47 -9.47 -26.78
CA VAL A 29 1.54 -10.23 -25.95
C VAL A 29 0.12 -9.76 -26.24
N GLU A 30 -0.79 -10.72 -26.39
CA GLU A 30 -2.21 -10.53 -26.66
C GLU A 30 -3.04 -11.36 -25.66
N ILE A 31 -4.09 -10.76 -25.10
CA ILE A 31 -5.02 -11.42 -24.18
C ILE A 31 -6.36 -11.67 -24.87
N PHE A 32 -6.91 -12.87 -24.66
CA PHE A 32 -8.22 -13.28 -25.16
C PHE A 32 -9.10 -13.74 -23.99
N GLU A 33 -10.28 -13.17 -23.89
CA GLU A 33 -11.29 -13.45 -22.86
C GLU A 33 -12.50 -14.14 -23.52
N ASP A 34 -13.35 -14.80 -22.72
CA ASP A 34 -14.62 -15.42 -23.13
C ASP A 34 -14.53 -16.45 -24.29
N ILE A 35 -13.46 -17.25 -24.31
CA ILE A 35 -13.26 -18.31 -25.30
C ILE A 35 -14.30 -19.43 -25.17
N ALA A 36 -14.94 -19.79 -26.28
CA ALA A 36 -15.93 -20.87 -26.34
C ALA A 36 -15.32 -22.25 -26.02
N ALA A 37 -16.09 -23.11 -25.36
CA ALA A 37 -15.68 -24.48 -25.07
C ALA A 37 -15.41 -25.28 -26.37
N GLY A 38 -14.34 -26.06 -26.38
CA GLY A 38 -13.85 -26.76 -27.58
C GLY A 38 -13.01 -25.90 -28.54
N LYS A 39 -12.79 -24.62 -28.22
CA LYS A 39 -11.88 -23.69 -28.91
C LYS A 39 -10.66 -23.30 -28.07
N GLU A 40 -10.38 -24.05 -27.02
CA GLU A 40 -9.21 -23.83 -26.17
C GLU A 40 -7.92 -23.92 -27.01
N PHE A 41 -7.07 -22.88 -26.93
CA PHE A 41 -5.84 -22.71 -27.71
C PHE A 41 -6.02 -22.53 -29.24
N ASP A 42 -7.24 -22.49 -29.78
CA ASP A 42 -7.51 -22.03 -31.16
C ASP A 42 -7.89 -20.55 -31.14
N LEU A 43 -6.89 -19.68 -31.21
CA LEU A 43 -7.04 -18.22 -31.18
C LEU A 43 -7.14 -17.60 -32.59
N THR A 44 -7.42 -18.43 -33.60
CA THR A 44 -7.46 -18.04 -35.01
C THR A 44 -8.73 -17.23 -35.29
N GLY A 45 -8.59 -16.05 -35.91
CA GLY A 45 -9.73 -15.17 -36.22
C GLY A 45 -10.38 -14.48 -35.01
N LEU A 46 -9.90 -14.73 -33.79
CA LEU A 46 -10.38 -14.04 -32.60
C LEU A 46 -9.73 -12.65 -32.46
N THR A 47 -10.45 -11.72 -31.85
CA THR A 47 -9.92 -10.38 -31.53
C THR A 47 -9.38 -10.37 -30.10
N ALA A 48 -8.11 -10.01 -29.93
CA ALA A 48 -7.53 -9.81 -28.61
C ALA A 48 -8.17 -8.60 -27.90
N VAL A 49 -8.58 -8.79 -26.65
CA VAL A 49 -9.21 -7.75 -25.81
C VAL A 49 -8.18 -6.82 -25.17
N ASP A 50 -6.91 -7.22 -25.13
CA ASP A 50 -5.80 -6.42 -24.62
C ASP A 50 -4.49 -6.81 -25.33
N ARG A 51 -3.54 -5.88 -25.42
CA ARG A 51 -2.21 -6.06 -26.01
C ARG A 51 -1.14 -5.31 -25.23
N TYR A 52 0.01 -5.93 -25.05
CA TYR A 52 1.21 -5.33 -24.44
C TYR A 52 2.48 -6.00 -24.97
N THR A 53 3.64 -5.66 -24.40
CA THR A 53 4.94 -6.21 -24.80
C THR A 53 5.79 -6.54 -23.58
N GLU A 54 6.50 -7.66 -23.62
CA GLU A 54 7.55 -8.00 -22.66
C GLU A 54 8.93 -8.05 -23.36
N PRO A 55 10.04 -7.83 -22.63
CA PRO A 55 11.38 -7.95 -23.19
C PRO A 55 11.79 -9.41 -23.43
N ALA A 56 11.10 -10.39 -22.85
CA ALA A 56 11.32 -11.82 -23.07
C ALA A 56 10.01 -12.61 -22.87
N PHE A 57 10.00 -13.89 -23.23
CA PHE A 57 8.95 -14.85 -22.88
C PHE A 57 9.04 -15.19 -21.38
N ALA A 58 8.67 -14.24 -20.54
CA ALA A 58 8.57 -14.42 -19.10
C ALA A 58 7.48 -13.47 -18.56
N PHE A 59 6.41 -14.06 -18.02
CA PHE A 59 5.15 -13.38 -17.74
C PHE A 59 4.79 -13.55 -16.26
N VAL A 60 5.32 -12.66 -15.42
CA VAL A 60 5.12 -12.71 -13.95
C VAL A 60 3.79 -12.09 -13.52
N HIS A 61 3.20 -11.28 -14.41
CA HIS A 61 1.90 -10.64 -14.23
C HIS A 61 1.26 -10.35 -15.60
N THR A 62 -0.01 -9.97 -15.59
CA THR A 62 -0.75 -9.48 -16.77
C THR A 62 -1.33 -8.10 -16.45
N PRO A 63 -1.20 -7.09 -17.33
CA PRO A 63 -1.75 -5.75 -17.09
C PRO A 63 -3.20 -5.75 -16.60
N ALA A 64 -3.54 -4.83 -15.71
CA ALA A 64 -4.90 -4.70 -15.22
C ALA A 64 -5.86 -4.20 -16.32
N LYS A 65 -7.11 -4.67 -16.25
CA LYS A 65 -8.25 -4.20 -17.06
C LYS A 65 -8.95 -3.09 -16.26
N PHE A 66 -9.32 -1.99 -16.91
CA PHE A 66 -9.94 -0.83 -16.24
C PHE A 66 -11.26 -0.43 -16.90
N ALA A 67 -12.21 0.05 -16.10
CA ALA A 67 -13.39 0.75 -16.55
C ALA A 67 -13.06 2.21 -16.97
N ALA A 68 -14.00 2.87 -17.65
CA ALA A 68 -13.84 4.26 -18.09
C ALA A 68 -13.59 5.25 -16.92
N ASN A 69 -14.05 4.96 -15.71
CA ASN A 69 -13.74 5.77 -14.52
C ASN A 69 -12.44 5.36 -13.80
N ALA A 70 -11.54 4.63 -14.47
CA ALA A 70 -10.25 4.16 -13.93
C ALA A 70 -10.32 3.09 -12.82
N ILE A 71 -11.50 2.53 -12.52
CA ILE A 71 -11.66 1.44 -11.56
C ILE A 71 -11.20 0.10 -12.18
N PRO A 72 -10.43 -0.76 -11.48
CA PRO A 72 -10.01 -2.06 -11.99
C PRO A 72 -11.19 -3.04 -12.14
N LEU A 73 -11.13 -3.88 -13.17
CA LEU A 73 -12.12 -4.89 -13.55
C LEU A 73 -11.53 -6.30 -13.52
N ASP A 74 -12.35 -7.28 -13.17
CA ASP A 74 -12.00 -8.69 -13.33
C ASP A 74 -11.94 -9.08 -14.82
N ARG A 75 -11.09 -10.05 -15.16
CA ARG A 75 -11.07 -10.72 -16.47
C ARG A 75 -11.93 -12.00 -16.43
N SER A 76 -12.42 -12.46 -17.57
CA SER A 76 -13.03 -13.79 -17.67
C SER A 76 -12.06 -14.87 -17.18
N THR A 77 -12.52 -15.93 -16.51
CA THR A 77 -11.64 -17.04 -16.08
C THR A 77 -12.11 -18.39 -16.62
N PRO A 78 -11.26 -19.15 -17.35
CA PRO A 78 -9.91 -18.79 -17.78
C PRO A 78 -9.89 -17.68 -18.84
N TYR A 79 -8.75 -17.01 -18.97
CA TYR A 79 -8.40 -16.22 -20.16
C TYR A 79 -7.12 -16.79 -20.77
N TYR A 80 -6.85 -16.46 -22.03
CA TYR A 80 -5.70 -16.97 -22.76
C TYR A 80 -4.71 -15.86 -23.09
N LEU A 81 -3.44 -16.12 -22.81
CA LEU A 81 -2.31 -15.29 -23.19
C LEU A 81 -1.65 -15.89 -24.43
N ARG A 82 -1.53 -15.12 -25.50
CA ARG A 82 -0.69 -15.43 -26.68
C ARG A 82 0.50 -14.49 -26.68
N ALA A 83 1.70 -15.03 -26.66
CA ALA A 83 2.93 -14.28 -26.83
C ALA A 83 3.63 -14.71 -28.13
N SER A 84 4.11 -13.77 -28.93
CA SER A 84 4.79 -14.05 -30.19
C SER A 84 6.00 -13.15 -30.42
N TYR A 85 7.02 -13.73 -31.04
CA TYR A 85 8.27 -13.07 -31.39
C TYR A 85 8.93 -13.84 -32.54
N LYS A 86 9.83 -13.18 -33.26
CA LYS A 86 10.68 -13.83 -34.26
C LYS A 86 12.14 -13.69 -33.85
N ARG A 87 12.92 -14.77 -33.98
CA ARG A 87 14.31 -14.80 -33.56
C ARG A 87 15.17 -15.54 -34.57
N ASP A 88 16.31 -14.96 -34.93
CA ASP A 88 17.34 -15.65 -35.67
C ASP A 88 18.02 -16.71 -34.79
N PHE A 89 18.15 -17.92 -35.32
CA PHE A 89 18.93 -19.00 -34.74
C PHE A 89 20.08 -19.39 -35.67
N ALA A 90 21.17 -19.87 -35.07
CA ALA A 90 22.21 -20.58 -35.83
C ALA A 90 21.72 -21.99 -36.18
N ALA A 91 22.27 -22.60 -37.22
CA ALA A 91 21.96 -23.99 -37.52
C ALA A 91 22.43 -24.94 -36.38
N GLY A 92 21.60 -25.93 -36.06
CA GLY A 92 21.89 -27.02 -35.12
C GLY A 92 20.88 -27.16 -33.98
N THR A 93 21.17 -28.09 -33.08
CA THR A 93 20.29 -28.47 -31.96
C THR A 93 20.20 -27.38 -30.90
N HIS A 94 18.98 -26.93 -30.63
CA HIS A 94 18.64 -26.00 -29.55
C HIS A 94 17.71 -26.69 -28.55
N GLN A 95 17.94 -26.44 -27.26
CA GLN A 95 17.05 -26.89 -26.20
C GLN A 95 16.07 -25.77 -25.87
N PHE A 96 14.78 -26.05 -25.94
CA PHE A 96 13.71 -25.17 -25.46
C PHE A 96 13.13 -25.73 -24.16
N ARG A 97 12.90 -24.85 -23.17
CA ARG A 97 12.20 -25.16 -21.92
C ARG A 97 10.95 -24.31 -21.81
N LEU A 98 9.78 -24.93 -21.87
CA LEU A 98 8.51 -24.29 -21.51
C LEU A 98 8.25 -24.52 -20.01
N ARG A 99 8.30 -23.44 -19.21
CA ARG A 99 7.86 -23.46 -17.80
C ARG A 99 6.46 -22.88 -17.69
N ALA A 100 5.54 -23.61 -17.08
CA ALA A 100 4.22 -23.10 -16.76
C ALA A 100 3.60 -23.79 -15.54
N ARG A 101 2.67 -23.09 -14.88
CA ARG A 101 1.83 -23.67 -13.81
C ARG A 101 0.65 -24.46 -14.36
N GLY A 102 -0.05 -23.86 -15.33
CA GLY A 102 -1.20 -24.42 -16.02
C GLY A 102 -0.87 -24.98 -17.41
N ALA A 103 -1.91 -25.19 -18.21
CA ALA A 103 -1.77 -25.66 -19.59
C ALA A 103 -1.20 -24.55 -20.49
N ALA A 104 -0.10 -24.85 -21.17
CA ALA A 104 0.53 -24.01 -22.16
C ALA A 104 1.01 -24.84 -23.36
N ARG A 105 1.17 -24.16 -24.50
CA ARG A 105 1.63 -24.71 -25.78
C ARG A 105 2.72 -23.79 -26.33
N LEU A 106 3.89 -24.34 -26.63
CA LEU A 106 4.97 -23.66 -27.35
C LEU A 106 4.99 -24.16 -28.79
N LEU A 107 4.96 -23.23 -29.74
CA LEU A 107 5.03 -23.48 -31.17
C LEU A 107 6.28 -22.82 -31.76
N VAL A 108 6.89 -23.49 -32.72
CA VAL A 108 8.00 -22.99 -33.55
C VAL A 108 7.60 -23.20 -35.01
N ASP A 109 7.60 -22.12 -35.80
CA ASP A 109 7.13 -22.07 -37.18
C ASP A 109 5.73 -22.68 -37.38
N GLY A 110 4.83 -22.41 -36.42
CA GLY A 110 3.46 -22.93 -36.39
C GLY A 110 3.35 -24.42 -36.01
N LYS A 111 4.46 -25.13 -35.76
CA LYS A 111 4.46 -26.52 -35.28
C LYS A 111 4.50 -26.55 -33.76
N LEU A 112 3.64 -27.34 -33.14
CA LEU A 112 3.64 -27.57 -31.70
C LEU A 112 4.87 -28.38 -31.27
N VAL A 113 5.73 -27.82 -30.41
CA VAL A 113 6.98 -28.47 -29.97
C VAL A 113 6.99 -28.86 -28.49
N ALA A 114 6.27 -28.15 -27.62
CA ALA A 114 6.17 -28.48 -26.20
C ALA A 114 4.80 -28.14 -25.60
N THR A 115 4.36 -28.90 -24.60
CA THR A 115 3.12 -28.65 -23.85
C THR A 115 3.28 -28.91 -22.36
N THR A 116 2.53 -28.18 -21.53
CA THR A 116 2.39 -28.44 -20.09
C THR A 116 0.96 -28.88 -19.75
N LYS A 117 0.79 -29.61 -18.64
CA LYS A 117 -0.51 -30.13 -18.23
C LYS A 117 -1.33 -29.05 -17.53
N ALA A 118 -2.66 -29.12 -17.66
CA ALA A 118 -3.56 -28.26 -16.91
C ALA A 118 -3.39 -28.44 -15.39
N GLN A 119 -3.34 -27.32 -14.67
CA GLN A 119 -3.38 -27.32 -13.20
C GLN A 119 -4.76 -27.83 -12.74
N LYS A 120 -4.78 -28.62 -11.66
CA LYS A 120 -6.02 -29.05 -11.01
C LYS A 120 -6.30 -28.15 -9.81
N ALA A 121 -7.57 -27.84 -9.57
CA ALA A 121 -7.99 -27.20 -8.34
C ALA A 121 -7.90 -28.19 -7.16
N ASN A 122 -7.64 -27.67 -5.96
CA ASN A 122 -7.40 -28.49 -4.77
C ASN A 122 -8.25 -28.04 -3.57
N THR A 123 -8.85 -29.01 -2.87
CA THR A 123 -9.60 -28.78 -1.64
C THR A 123 -8.94 -29.38 -0.40
N SER A 124 -7.90 -30.20 -0.57
CA SER A 124 -7.11 -30.87 0.48
C SER A 124 -6.39 -29.92 1.43
N SER A 125 -5.98 -30.42 2.60
CA SER A 125 -5.18 -29.68 3.59
C SER A 125 -4.08 -30.52 4.25
N ASP A 126 -4.05 -31.80 3.91
CA ASP A 126 -3.20 -32.88 4.41
C ASP A 126 -2.44 -33.58 3.26
N ASP A 127 -2.29 -32.94 2.10
CA ASP A 127 -1.43 -33.43 1.03
C ASP A 127 0.00 -33.63 1.55
N PRO A 128 0.78 -34.59 1.02
CA PRO A 128 2.19 -34.70 1.33
C PRO A 128 2.94 -33.43 0.91
N VAL A 129 3.99 -33.08 1.67
CA VAL A 129 4.91 -32.03 1.22
C VAL A 129 5.61 -32.54 -0.05
N PRO A 130 5.70 -31.73 -1.12
CA PRO A 130 6.51 -32.08 -2.29
C PRO A 130 7.94 -32.47 -1.90
N SER A 131 8.62 -33.27 -2.71
CA SER A 131 10.04 -33.56 -2.51
C SER A 131 10.88 -32.28 -2.48
N ALA A 132 11.95 -32.27 -1.68
CA ALA A 132 12.94 -31.20 -1.68
C ALA A 132 13.45 -30.92 -3.11
N ILE A 133 13.63 -29.65 -3.45
CA ILE A 133 14.23 -29.27 -4.72
C ILE A 133 15.73 -29.63 -4.67
N GLU A 134 16.12 -30.66 -5.41
CA GLU A 134 17.53 -30.98 -5.61
C GLU A 134 18.19 -29.87 -6.44
N ARG A 135 18.92 -28.99 -5.75
CA ARG A 135 19.84 -28.05 -6.39
C ARG A 135 21.08 -28.83 -6.84
N ALA A 136 21.04 -29.32 -8.08
CA ALA A 136 22.25 -29.75 -8.78
C ALA A 136 23.29 -28.62 -8.80
N ASN A 137 24.55 -28.95 -9.11
CA ASN A 137 25.62 -27.97 -9.35
C ASN A 137 25.43 -27.22 -10.70
N SER A 138 24.24 -26.63 -10.89
CA SER A 138 23.80 -25.91 -12.08
C SER A 138 23.34 -24.51 -11.67
N PRO A 139 23.68 -23.44 -12.42
CA PRO A 139 23.14 -22.10 -12.18
C PRO A 139 21.64 -21.95 -12.50
N LEU A 140 21.05 -22.93 -13.20
CA LEU A 140 19.67 -22.90 -13.67
C LEU A 140 18.68 -22.80 -12.48
N ARG A 141 17.74 -21.87 -12.58
CA ARG A 141 16.64 -21.72 -11.62
C ARG A 141 15.81 -23.01 -11.57
N PRO A 142 15.70 -23.68 -10.42
CA PRO A 142 14.91 -24.91 -10.31
C PRO A 142 13.43 -24.66 -10.59
N VAL A 143 12.70 -25.71 -10.95
CA VAL A 143 11.25 -25.65 -11.07
C VAL A 143 10.63 -25.69 -9.67
N ILE A 144 9.85 -24.67 -9.32
CA ILE A 144 9.18 -24.56 -8.02
C ILE A 144 7.75 -25.11 -8.09
N TYR A 145 7.31 -25.87 -7.09
CA TYR A 145 5.93 -26.36 -7.03
C TYR A 145 4.92 -25.20 -7.10
N PRO A 146 3.79 -25.31 -7.83
CA PRO A 146 3.33 -26.42 -8.66
C PRO A 146 3.62 -26.24 -10.16
N HIS A 147 4.71 -25.56 -10.52
CA HIS A 147 5.13 -25.37 -11.92
C HIS A 147 5.71 -26.66 -12.51
N GLN A 148 5.68 -26.72 -13.84
CA GLN A 148 6.15 -27.84 -14.64
C GLN A 148 7.09 -27.29 -15.71
N ASP A 149 8.22 -27.97 -15.94
CA ASP A 149 9.08 -27.75 -17.11
C ASP A 149 8.80 -28.83 -18.16
N ALA A 150 8.52 -28.42 -19.40
CA ALA A 150 8.54 -29.27 -20.57
C ALA A 150 9.76 -28.89 -21.43
N VAL A 151 10.72 -29.82 -21.55
CA VAL A 151 11.98 -29.61 -22.27
C VAL A 151 11.95 -30.38 -23.59
N VAL A 152 12.33 -29.73 -24.68
CA VAL A 152 12.43 -30.34 -26.02
C VAL A 152 13.73 -29.90 -26.69
N GLN A 153 14.38 -30.82 -27.41
CA GLN A 153 15.49 -30.50 -28.29
C GLN A 153 14.96 -30.43 -29.73
N LEU A 154 15.38 -29.40 -30.46
CA LEU A 154 14.92 -29.10 -31.81
C LEU A 154 16.11 -28.72 -32.68
N ASP A 155 16.31 -29.42 -33.79
CA ASP A 155 17.28 -29.02 -34.80
C ASP A 155 16.70 -27.89 -35.64
N LEU A 156 17.33 -26.72 -35.56
CA LEU A 156 16.95 -25.53 -36.33
C LEU A 156 17.88 -25.33 -37.52
N THR A 157 17.32 -24.77 -38.59
CA THR A 157 18.08 -24.19 -39.69
C THR A 157 18.71 -22.86 -39.26
N ALA A 158 19.67 -22.34 -40.02
CA ALA A 158 20.13 -20.97 -39.80
C ALA A 158 19.08 -19.99 -40.35
N GLY A 159 18.71 -18.97 -39.57
CA GLY A 159 17.80 -17.89 -39.97
C GLY A 159 16.66 -17.63 -38.99
N GLU A 160 15.69 -16.84 -39.45
CA GLU A 160 14.57 -16.33 -38.65
C GLU A 160 13.52 -17.42 -38.42
N HIS A 161 13.27 -17.77 -37.16
CA HIS A 161 12.20 -18.68 -36.74
C HIS A 161 11.11 -17.94 -35.97
N ALA A 162 9.85 -18.29 -36.25
CA ALA A 162 8.68 -17.69 -35.60
C ALA A 162 8.31 -18.50 -34.33
N ILE A 163 8.33 -17.85 -33.17
CA ILE A 163 8.02 -18.49 -31.89
C ILE A 163 6.70 -17.96 -31.35
N GLU A 164 5.83 -18.86 -30.91
CA GLU A 164 4.55 -18.55 -30.29
C GLU A 164 4.32 -19.37 -29.02
N LEU A 165 3.90 -18.70 -27.94
CA LEU A 165 3.44 -19.32 -26.71
C LEU A 165 1.95 -19.01 -26.56
N ILE A 166 1.12 -20.03 -26.33
CA ILE A 166 -0.26 -19.87 -25.89
C ILE A 166 -0.42 -20.51 -24.52
N ALA A 167 -0.92 -19.78 -23.53
CA ALA A 167 -1.13 -20.26 -22.16
C ALA A 167 -2.51 -19.92 -21.63
N ALA A 168 -3.14 -20.87 -20.94
CA ALA A 168 -4.39 -20.66 -20.19
C ALA A 168 -4.07 -20.13 -18.79
N VAL A 169 -4.74 -19.06 -18.37
CA VAL A 169 -4.53 -18.42 -17.06
C VAL A 169 -5.80 -18.51 -16.20
N GLY A 170 -5.64 -19.04 -14.99
CA GLY A 170 -6.77 -19.40 -14.12
C GLY A 170 -7.59 -20.57 -14.66
N GLY A 171 -8.88 -20.59 -14.34
CA GLY A 171 -9.81 -21.66 -14.73
C GLY A 171 -10.78 -22.02 -13.61
N LYS A 172 -11.62 -23.02 -13.85
CA LYS A 172 -12.62 -23.48 -12.86
C LYS A 172 -11.94 -23.94 -11.56
N GLY A 173 -12.11 -23.16 -10.50
CA GLY A 173 -11.54 -23.44 -9.19
C GLY A 173 -10.14 -22.87 -8.94
N LEU A 174 -9.51 -22.22 -9.93
CA LEU A 174 -8.12 -21.74 -9.85
C LEU A 174 -8.03 -20.23 -9.64
N TYR A 175 -6.89 -19.75 -9.13
CA TYR A 175 -6.57 -18.32 -9.07
C TYR A 175 -6.03 -17.85 -10.44
N PRO A 176 -6.54 -16.73 -11.01
CA PRO A 176 -6.09 -16.21 -12.30
C PRO A 176 -4.74 -15.50 -12.21
N SER A 177 -3.67 -16.28 -12.12
CA SER A 177 -2.27 -15.83 -12.16
C SER A 177 -1.43 -16.72 -13.08
N THR A 178 -0.43 -16.12 -13.72
CA THR A 178 0.53 -16.79 -14.62
C THR A 178 1.58 -17.60 -13.86
N GLY A 179 1.91 -17.20 -12.62
CA GLY A 179 3.03 -17.76 -11.87
C GLY A 179 4.37 -17.50 -12.59
N GLU A 180 5.26 -18.49 -12.60
CA GLU A 180 6.48 -18.50 -13.43
C GLU A 180 6.17 -19.04 -14.84
N LEU A 181 5.34 -18.34 -15.62
CA LEU A 181 5.17 -18.66 -17.03
C LEU A 181 6.36 -18.12 -17.82
N ALA A 182 7.21 -19.00 -18.37
CA ALA A 182 8.40 -18.60 -19.12
C ALA A 182 8.80 -19.59 -20.22
N VAL A 183 9.56 -19.13 -21.20
CA VAL A 183 10.25 -19.96 -22.19
C VAL A 183 11.74 -19.69 -22.11
N GLY A 184 12.53 -20.72 -21.81
CA GLY A 184 13.98 -20.71 -21.86
C GLY A 184 14.51 -21.33 -23.15
N VAL A 185 15.70 -20.91 -23.60
CA VAL A 185 16.44 -21.52 -24.71
C VAL A 185 17.94 -21.58 -24.42
N SER A 186 18.58 -22.68 -24.78
CA SER A 186 20.04 -22.88 -24.71
C SER A 186 20.54 -23.69 -25.91
N ARG A 187 21.86 -23.72 -26.06
CA ARG A 187 22.59 -24.59 -27.00
C ARG A 187 23.53 -25.49 -26.20
N ASN A 188 23.75 -26.72 -26.66
CA ASN A 188 24.77 -27.65 -26.15
C ASN A 188 24.82 -27.91 -24.62
N GLY A 189 23.74 -27.64 -23.87
CA GLY A 189 23.69 -27.82 -22.40
C GLY A 189 24.13 -26.61 -21.57
N ASP A 190 24.31 -25.45 -22.19
CA ASP A 190 24.47 -24.18 -21.48
C ASP A 190 23.23 -23.84 -20.61
N VAL A 191 23.38 -22.89 -19.68
CA VAL A 191 22.25 -22.39 -18.87
C VAL A 191 21.23 -21.70 -19.78
N ASP A 192 19.96 -22.07 -19.66
CA ASP A 192 18.88 -21.50 -20.46
C ASP A 192 18.82 -19.96 -20.29
N HIS A 193 18.81 -19.23 -21.40
CA HIS A 193 18.40 -17.82 -21.44
C HIS A 193 16.89 -17.74 -21.58
N LEU A 194 16.25 -16.75 -20.96
CA LEU A 194 14.89 -16.37 -21.32
C LEU A 194 14.85 -16.06 -22.82
N LEU A 195 13.89 -16.64 -23.53
CA LEU A 195 13.73 -16.43 -24.95
C LEU A 195 13.25 -15.00 -25.21
N GLY A 196 13.91 -14.28 -26.13
CA GLY A 196 13.63 -12.89 -26.46
C GLY A 196 14.67 -12.35 -27.44
N PRO A 197 14.85 -11.02 -27.54
CA PRO A 197 15.97 -10.40 -28.25
C PRO A 197 17.34 -10.81 -27.68
N ASP A 198 18.40 -10.49 -28.39
CA ASP A 198 19.76 -10.75 -27.90
C ASP A 198 20.05 -9.98 -26.61
N GLY A 199 20.82 -10.61 -25.72
CA GLY A 199 21.04 -10.11 -24.35
C GLY A 199 19.91 -10.41 -23.37
N SER A 200 18.89 -11.19 -23.75
CA SER A 200 17.84 -11.64 -22.80
C SER A 200 18.44 -12.38 -21.58
N PRO A 201 17.90 -12.16 -20.35
CA PRO A 201 18.52 -12.64 -19.12
C PRO A 201 18.62 -14.17 -19.03
N LEU A 202 19.62 -14.66 -18.29
CA LEU A 202 19.69 -16.08 -17.91
C LEU A 202 18.52 -16.47 -16.99
N LEU A 203 18.04 -17.70 -17.10
CA LEU A 203 17.09 -18.31 -16.17
C LEU A 203 17.82 -18.80 -14.91
N THR A 204 18.42 -17.90 -14.14
CA THR A 204 19.02 -18.15 -12.81
C THR A 204 18.21 -17.48 -11.70
N ASP A 205 18.39 -17.87 -10.45
CA ASP A 205 17.67 -17.23 -9.32
C ASP A 205 17.90 -15.72 -9.21
N ALA A 206 19.15 -15.27 -9.45
CA ALA A 206 19.50 -13.85 -9.42
C ALA A 206 18.86 -13.08 -10.58
N ALA A 207 19.11 -13.52 -11.82
CA ALA A 207 18.59 -12.85 -13.01
C ALA A 207 17.05 -12.95 -13.13
N TRP A 208 16.42 -13.99 -12.58
CA TRP A 208 14.96 -14.07 -12.45
C TRP A 208 14.41 -13.06 -11.44
N ALA A 209 15.05 -12.89 -10.28
CA ALA A 209 14.67 -11.83 -9.34
C ALA A 209 14.78 -10.44 -10.01
N ASP A 210 15.86 -10.21 -10.77
CA ASP A 210 16.08 -8.97 -11.52
C ASP A 210 15.12 -8.79 -12.71
N TYR A 211 14.57 -9.89 -13.25
CA TYR A 211 13.51 -9.85 -14.25
C TYR A 211 12.15 -9.52 -13.62
N VAL A 212 11.73 -10.31 -12.63
CA VAL A 212 10.43 -10.26 -11.96
C VAL A 212 10.12 -8.83 -11.52
N ALA A 213 11.06 -8.23 -10.80
CA ALA A 213 10.77 -6.98 -10.13
C ALA A 213 11.01 -5.73 -11.01
N SER A 214 11.68 -5.90 -12.17
CA SER A 214 11.67 -4.97 -13.32
C SER A 214 10.32 -5.03 -14.05
N SER A 215 9.81 -6.24 -14.30
CA SER A 215 8.52 -6.48 -14.96
C SER A 215 7.38 -5.87 -14.17
N PHE A 216 7.35 -6.04 -12.84
CA PHE A 216 6.38 -5.34 -11.99
C PHE A 216 6.46 -3.81 -12.05
N ALA A 217 7.64 -3.22 -12.25
CA ALA A 217 7.76 -1.76 -12.45
C ALA A 217 7.15 -1.34 -13.80
N ARG A 218 7.50 -2.05 -14.89
CA ARG A 218 6.88 -1.85 -16.22
C ARG A 218 5.36 -1.95 -16.17
N HIS A 219 4.82 -2.97 -15.49
CA HIS A 219 3.37 -3.14 -15.36
C HIS A 219 2.72 -2.01 -14.55
N TYR A 220 3.34 -1.54 -13.46
CA TYR A 220 2.81 -0.42 -12.68
C TYR A 220 2.74 0.89 -13.49
N ASP A 221 3.78 1.18 -14.28
CA ASP A 221 3.85 2.36 -15.14
C ASP A 221 2.87 2.25 -16.33
N SER A 222 2.79 1.06 -16.94
CA SER A 222 1.80 0.71 -17.97
C SER A 222 0.37 0.89 -17.45
N ASP A 223 0.05 0.31 -16.29
CA ASP A 223 -1.29 0.36 -15.71
C ASP A 223 -1.67 1.77 -15.27
N THR A 224 -0.73 2.55 -14.76
CA THR A 224 -0.94 3.99 -14.50
C THR A 224 -1.20 4.77 -15.78
N THR A 225 -0.47 4.49 -16.86
CA THR A 225 -0.68 5.12 -18.16
C THR A 225 -2.05 4.74 -18.76
N ARG A 226 -2.42 3.45 -18.70
CA ARG A 226 -3.70 2.91 -19.14
C ARG A 226 -4.86 3.52 -18.35
N ARG A 227 -4.78 3.52 -17.02
CA ARG A 227 -5.80 4.05 -16.10
C ARG A 227 -6.06 5.54 -16.34
N ARG A 228 -5.00 6.34 -16.54
CA ARG A 228 -5.13 7.76 -16.93
C ARG A 228 -5.73 7.92 -18.32
N ALA A 229 -5.33 7.09 -19.29
CA ALA A 229 -5.81 7.18 -20.67
C ALA A 229 -7.30 6.84 -20.83
N VAL A 230 -7.81 5.81 -20.13
CA VAL A 230 -9.23 5.43 -20.18
C VAL A 230 -10.14 6.42 -19.45
N SER A 231 -9.61 7.14 -18.45
CA SER A 231 -10.40 8.05 -17.61
C SER A 231 -10.34 9.54 -18.00
N ARG A 232 -9.84 9.86 -19.19
CA ARG A 232 -9.79 11.24 -19.72
C ARG A 232 -11.17 11.90 -19.77
N GLU A 233 -12.17 11.24 -20.34
CA GLU A 233 -13.53 11.79 -20.48
C GLU A 233 -14.21 12.00 -19.13
N VAL A 234 -14.13 11.00 -18.23
CA VAL A 234 -14.63 11.11 -16.85
C VAL A 234 -13.95 12.27 -16.12
N THR A 235 -12.63 12.39 -16.24
CA THR A 235 -11.86 13.45 -15.59
C THR A 235 -12.20 14.84 -16.14
N ALA A 236 -12.46 14.97 -17.45
CA ALA A 236 -12.94 16.21 -18.06
C ALA A 236 -14.35 16.59 -17.55
N ALA A 237 -15.25 15.62 -17.39
CA ALA A 237 -16.59 15.87 -16.84
C ALA A 237 -16.54 16.36 -15.38
N TRP A 238 -15.66 15.79 -14.55
CA TRP A 238 -15.41 16.31 -13.19
C TRP A 238 -14.80 17.73 -13.21
N ALA A 239 -13.86 18.02 -14.11
CA ALA A 239 -13.26 19.35 -14.22
C ALA A 239 -14.28 20.44 -14.61
N GLU A 240 -15.22 20.14 -15.52
CA GLU A 240 -16.32 21.06 -15.85
C GLU A 240 -17.32 21.21 -14.68
N ARG A 241 -17.59 20.15 -13.90
CA ARG A 241 -18.33 20.28 -12.64
C ARG A 241 -17.62 21.23 -11.65
N HIS A 242 -16.31 21.11 -11.45
CA HIS A 242 -15.56 22.00 -10.54
C HIS A 242 -15.49 23.44 -11.06
N LYS A 243 -15.51 23.64 -12.38
CA LYS A 243 -15.60 24.96 -13.02
C LYS A 243 -16.96 25.62 -12.79
N ALA A 244 -18.05 24.87 -12.95
CA ALA A 244 -19.40 25.33 -12.61
C ALA A 244 -19.52 25.67 -11.11
N LEU A 245 -18.93 24.85 -10.24
CA LEU A 245 -18.85 25.13 -8.80
C LEU A 245 -18.11 26.44 -8.50
N ARG A 246 -16.90 26.63 -9.04
CA ARG A 246 -16.14 27.89 -8.87
C ARG A 246 -16.94 29.11 -9.33
N ALA A 247 -17.71 28.98 -10.42
CA ALA A 247 -18.59 30.06 -10.90
C ALA A 247 -19.73 30.37 -9.91
N LYS A 248 -20.36 29.35 -9.28
CA LYS A 248 -21.39 29.52 -8.23
C LYS A 248 -20.81 30.10 -6.93
N MET A 249 -19.57 29.76 -6.57
CA MET A 249 -18.90 30.25 -5.36
C MET A 249 -18.39 31.69 -5.46
N GLY A 250 -17.98 32.13 -6.65
CA GLY A 250 -17.26 33.39 -6.83
C GLY A 250 -15.80 33.33 -6.34
N ALA A 251 -15.15 34.50 -6.31
CA ALA A 251 -13.78 34.63 -5.80
C ALA A 251 -13.74 34.61 -4.27
N LEU A 252 -12.75 33.92 -3.69
CA LEU A 252 -12.50 33.97 -2.25
C LEU A 252 -11.96 35.37 -1.85
N PRO A 253 -12.26 35.87 -0.63
CA PRO A 253 -11.77 37.17 -0.19
C PRO A 253 -10.23 37.22 -0.16
N ALA A 254 -9.66 38.24 -0.80
CA ALA A 254 -8.21 38.44 -0.84
C ALA A 254 -7.63 38.76 0.55
N GLY A 255 -6.38 38.35 0.78
CA GLY A 255 -5.63 38.64 2.02
C GLY A 255 -5.93 37.70 3.20
N LEU A 256 -6.91 36.80 3.09
CA LEU A 256 -7.09 35.72 4.06
C LEU A 256 -5.94 34.72 3.99
N SER A 257 -5.52 34.19 5.14
CA SER A 257 -4.49 33.16 5.24
C SER A 257 -4.62 32.38 6.55
N VAL A 258 -4.10 31.15 6.59
CA VAL A 258 -4.06 30.32 7.82
C VAL A 258 -3.48 31.09 8.99
N ASP A 259 -2.32 31.72 8.81
CA ASP A 259 -1.64 32.45 9.87
C ASP A 259 -2.43 33.68 10.34
N GLY A 260 -3.18 34.35 9.46
CA GLY A 260 -4.03 35.48 9.85
C GLY A 260 -5.09 35.09 10.88
N PHE A 261 -5.73 33.94 10.71
CA PHE A 261 -6.72 33.43 11.67
C PHE A 261 -6.07 32.96 12.98
N ILE A 262 -4.92 32.28 12.91
CA ILE A 262 -4.20 31.78 14.10
C ILE A 262 -3.62 32.95 14.92
N ASP A 263 -2.96 33.91 14.27
CA ASP A 263 -2.33 35.05 14.96
C ASP A 263 -3.39 35.97 15.59
N ALA A 264 -4.57 36.12 14.97
CA ALA A 264 -5.71 36.81 15.58
C ALA A 264 -6.18 36.12 16.88
N LYS A 265 -6.36 34.79 16.87
CA LYS A 265 -6.81 34.04 18.06
C LYS A 265 -5.77 34.01 19.17
N LEU A 266 -4.49 33.89 18.82
CA LEU A 266 -3.36 34.00 19.76
C LEU A 266 -3.31 35.38 20.43
N SER A 267 -3.52 36.44 19.64
CA SER A 267 -3.55 37.82 20.16
C SER A 267 -4.75 38.07 21.08
N GLU A 268 -5.95 37.57 20.72
CA GLU A 268 -7.15 37.65 21.57
C GLU A 268 -6.95 36.93 22.91
N ALA A 269 -6.31 35.77 22.89
CA ALA A 269 -6.06 34.94 24.07
C ALA A 269 -4.81 35.36 24.89
N GLY A 270 -4.00 36.32 24.41
CA GLY A 270 -2.72 36.70 25.02
C GLY A 270 -1.65 35.59 25.01
N VAL A 271 -1.80 34.57 24.14
CA VAL A 271 -0.92 33.40 24.09
C VAL A 271 0.20 33.64 23.08
N LYS A 272 1.45 33.44 23.52
CA LYS A 272 2.62 33.58 22.63
C LYS A 272 2.79 32.33 21.75
N PRO A 273 3.07 32.48 20.45
CA PRO A 273 3.43 31.36 19.58
C PRO A 273 4.75 30.72 20.03
N THR A 274 4.93 29.43 19.75
CA THR A 274 6.22 28.74 19.96
C THR A 274 7.25 29.18 18.92
N ALA A 275 8.54 28.94 19.20
CA ALA A 275 9.64 29.30 18.30
C ALA A 275 9.53 28.58 16.95
N ALA A 276 10.06 29.17 15.87
CA ALA A 276 10.14 28.50 14.57
C ALA A 276 11.06 27.27 14.60
N LEU A 277 10.78 26.28 13.75
CA LEU A 277 11.72 25.19 13.45
C LEU A 277 12.96 25.73 12.75
N THR A 278 14.11 25.12 13.03
CA THR A 278 15.28 25.17 12.15
C THR A 278 14.98 24.48 10.82
N ASP A 279 15.81 24.73 9.81
CA ASP A 279 15.60 24.19 8.47
C ASP A 279 15.63 22.65 8.40
N LEU A 280 16.46 21.98 9.20
CA LEU A 280 16.52 20.51 9.21
C LEU A 280 15.40 19.87 10.05
N GLU A 281 15.00 20.49 11.17
CA GLU A 281 13.78 20.09 11.89
C GLU A 281 12.54 20.22 10.97
N PHE A 282 12.45 21.33 10.22
CA PHE A 282 11.40 21.55 9.21
C PHE A 282 11.44 20.46 8.13
N LEU A 283 12.59 20.21 7.50
CA LEU A 283 12.71 19.20 6.45
C LEU A 283 12.29 17.82 6.96
N ARG A 284 12.77 17.40 8.14
CA ARG A 284 12.41 16.11 8.74
C ARG A 284 10.91 16.01 8.99
N ARG A 285 10.28 17.02 9.59
CA ARG A 285 8.83 17.05 9.83
C ARG A 285 8.03 16.99 8.52
N VAL A 286 8.33 17.85 7.55
CA VAL A 286 7.56 17.92 6.30
C VAL A 286 7.74 16.70 5.41
N THR A 287 8.91 16.05 5.40
CA THR A 287 9.09 14.78 4.68
C THR A 287 8.33 13.63 5.36
N LEU A 288 8.35 13.53 6.69
CA LEU A 288 7.57 12.54 7.44
C LEU A 288 6.05 12.71 7.23
N ASP A 289 5.56 13.95 7.25
CA ASP A 289 4.15 14.29 7.06
C ASP A 289 3.67 14.15 5.61
N ALA A 290 4.54 14.42 4.64
CA ALA A 290 4.17 14.32 3.24
C ALA A 290 4.30 12.89 2.68
N THR A 291 5.36 12.15 3.01
CA THR A 291 5.70 10.87 2.34
C THR A 291 5.77 9.66 3.28
N GLY A 292 5.61 9.88 4.59
CA GLY A 292 5.73 8.85 5.61
C GLY A 292 7.15 8.38 5.87
N LEU A 293 8.17 9.09 5.39
CA LEU A 293 9.58 8.71 5.48
C LEU A 293 10.42 9.84 6.07
N ILE A 294 11.55 9.48 6.70
CA ILE A 294 12.64 10.44 6.94
C ILE A 294 13.26 10.90 5.60
N PRO A 295 13.78 12.14 5.49
CA PRO A 295 14.43 12.60 4.28
C PRO A 295 15.75 11.85 4.03
N ALA A 296 16.00 11.49 2.77
CA ALA A 296 17.27 10.90 2.34
C ALA A 296 18.44 11.90 2.48
N PRO A 297 19.68 11.41 2.69
CA PRO A 297 20.87 12.27 2.69
C PRO A 297 21.03 13.14 1.42
N VAL A 298 20.58 12.68 0.25
CA VAL A 298 20.57 13.53 -0.97
C VAL A 298 19.56 14.67 -0.86
N GLN A 299 18.38 14.41 -0.29
CA GLN A 299 17.31 15.40 -0.14
C GLN A 299 17.72 16.48 0.87
N VAL A 300 18.37 16.09 1.98
CA VAL A 300 19.00 17.00 2.93
C VAL A 300 20.01 17.92 2.23
N ARG A 301 20.95 17.36 1.47
CA ARG A 301 21.96 18.14 0.74
C ARG A 301 21.37 19.01 -0.37
N ALA A 302 20.33 18.55 -1.07
CA ALA A 302 19.64 19.33 -2.11
C ALA A 302 18.87 20.51 -1.50
N PHE A 303 18.16 20.29 -0.39
CA PHE A 303 17.41 21.32 0.32
C PHE A 303 18.30 22.42 0.90
N LEU A 304 19.48 22.07 1.46
CA LEU A 304 20.43 23.06 1.97
C LEU A 304 21.10 23.89 0.85
N LYS A 305 21.13 23.38 -0.39
CA LYS A 305 21.61 24.12 -1.57
C LYS A 305 20.58 25.10 -2.15
N ASP A 306 19.29 24.91 -1.86
CA ASP A 306 18.27 25.87 -2.27
C ASP A 306 18.41 27.18 -1.49
N ASP A 307 18.13 28.30 -2.17
CA ASP A 307 18.07 29.63 -1.58
C ASP A 307 17.21 29.67 -0.29
N ALA A 308 17.68 30.38 0.73
CA ALA A 308 17.08 30.36 2.07
C ALA A 308 15.66 30.95 2.11
N ALA A 309 15.35 31.94 1.27
CA ALA A 309 14.02 32.54 1.22
C ALA A 309 12.98 31.61 0.55
N THR A 310 13.41 30.70 -0.34
CA THR A 310 12.50 29.86 -1.15
C THR A 310 12.56 28.35 -0.86
N ARG A 311 13.61 27.85 -0.18
CA ARG A 311 13.85 26.41 0.03
C ARG A 311 12.68 25.65 0.64
N ARG A 312 11.97 26.23 1.61
CA ARG A 312 10.85 25.57 2.30
C ARG A 312 9.64 25.38 1.38
N GLY A 313 9.28 26.40 0.60
CA GLY A 313 8.24 26.30 -0.42
C GLY A 313 8.59 25.24 -1.47
N LYS A 314 9.80 25.29 -2.03
CA LYS A 314 10.31 24.28 -2.98
C LYS A 314 10.33 22.86 -2.40
N ALA A 315 10.62 22.69 -1.12
CA ALA A 315 10.56 21.39 -0.45
C ALA A 315 9.12 20.87 -0.39
N ILE A 316 8.16 21.69 0.04
CA ILE A 316 6.73 21.36 0.06
C ILE A 316 6.23 20.99 -1.34
N ASP A 317 6.57 21.78 -2.36
CA ASP A 317 6.17 21.52 -3.75
C ASP A 317 6.74 20.22 -4.32
N ARG A 318 7.97 19.85 -3.94
CA ARG A 318 8.56 18.54 -4.30
C ARG A 318 7.84 17.40 -3.57
N LEU A 319 7.66 17.52 -2.24
CA LEU A 319 7.16 16.44 -1.38
C LEU A 319 5.65 16.17 -1.49
N VAL A 320 4.84 17.17 -1.86
CA VAL A 320 3.40 16.96 -2.13
C VAL A 320 3.16 16.32 -3.50
N ASN A 321 4.06 16.56 -4.46
CA ASN A 321 4.00 15.96 -5.80
C ASN A 321 4.76 14.62 -5.90
N ASP A 322 5.55 14.28 -4.88
CA ASP A 322 6.23 13.01 -4.70
C ASP A 322 5.20 11.85 -4.64
N PRO A 323 5.39 10.72 -5.36
CA PRO A 323 4.37 9.66 -5.38
C PRO A 323 4.16 8.96 -4.03
N SER A 324 5.11 9.01 -3.08
CA SER A 324 4.93 8.46 -1.74
C SER A 324 4.02 9.30 -0.86
N TRP A 325 3.53 10.44 -1.36
CA TRP A 325 2.36 11.08 -0.79
C TRP A 325 1.15 10.14 -0.76
N ALA A 326 0.96 9.31 -1.79
CA ALA A 326 -0.08 8.28 -1.77
C ALA A 326 0.16 7.23 -0.68
N ASP A 327 1.40 6.73 -0.56
CA ASP A 327 1.79 5.75 0.47
C ASP A 327 1.42 6.20 1.89
N HIS A 328 1.67 7.48 2.22
CA HIS A 328 1.40 8.00 3.57
C HIS A 328 -0.10 8.12 3.88
N TRP A 329 -0.91 8.49 2.90
CA TRP A 329 -2.35 8.71 3.09
C TRP A 329 -3.17 7.42 3.16
N VAL A 330 -2.74 6.34 2.49
CA VAL A 330 -3.48 5.07 2.50
C VAL A 330 -3.61 4.49 3.91
N GLY A 331 -2.54 4.48 4.72
CA GLY A 331 -2.57 3.96 6.09
C GLY A 331 -3.64 4.60 6.99
N TYR A 332 -3.87 5.91 6.82
CA TYR A 332 -4.92 6.63 7.54
C TYR A 332 -6.33 6.30 7.01
N TRP A 333 -6.52 6.29 5.69
CA TRP A 333 -7.82 5.99 5.10
C TRP A 333 -8.22 4.51 5.25
N GLN A 334 -7.28 3.58 5.40
CA GLN A 334 -7.54 2.20 5.82
C GLN A 334 -8.23 2.13 7.18
N ASP A 335 -7.86 2.99 8.15
CA ASP A 335 -8.53 3.02 9.46
C ASP A 335 -9.86 3.77 9.43
N VAL A 336 -9.92 4.92 8.75
CA VAL A 336 -11.15 5.73 8.65
C VAL A 336 -12.26 4.99 7.88
N LEU A 337 -11.91 4.18 6.88
CA LEU A 337 -12.86 3.40 6.08
C LEU A 337 -13.03 1.95 6.55
N ALA A 338 -12.40 1.56 7.67
CA ALA A 338 -12.43 0.19 8.18
C ALA A 338 -12.08 -0.86 7.10
N GLU A 339 -10.97 -0.64 6.40
CA GLU A 339 -10.35 -1.62 5.51
C GLU A 339 -9.84 -2.79 6.35
N ASN A 340 -10.53 -3.92 6.38
CA ASN A 340 -10.20 -5.03 7.27
C ASN A 340 -9.21 -5.97 6.57
N PRO A 341 -7.94 -6.02 7.01
CA PRO A 341 -6.84 -6.50 6.19
C PRO A 341 -6.61 -8.00 6.41
N GLY A 342 -7.35 -8.89 5.75
CA GLY A 342 -7.14 -10.34 5.88
C GLY A 342 -6.37 -10.96 4.72
N ILE A 343 -5.71 -12.11 4.94
CA ILE A 343 -5.27 -13.04 3.87
C ILE A 343 -6.05 -14.37 3.86
N LEU A 344 -6.67 -14.72 4.98
CA LEU A 344 -7.64 -15.81 5.03
C LEU A 344 -8.95 -15.36 4.36
N LYS A 345 -9.61 -16.29 3.65
CA LYS A 345 -11.06 -16.31 3.34
C LYS A 345 -11.71 -14.92 3.15
N PRO A 346 -11.79 -14.42 1.90
CA PRO A 346 -12.38 -13.12 1.58
C PRO A 346 -13.78 -12.91 2.20
N ASP A 347 -14.52 -14.00 2.37
CA ASP A 347 -15.85 -14.07 2.97
C ASP A 347 -15.90 -13.83 4.50
N LEU A 348 -14.77 -13.60 5.17
CA LEU A 348 -14.71 -13.24 6.60
C LEU A 348 -14.61 -11.72 6.82
N ASN A 349 -15.44 -10.95 6.10
CA ASN A 349 -15.44 -9.47 6.13
C ASN A 349 -14.05 -8.89 5.80
N ASN A 350 -13.39 -9.44 4.78
CA ASN A 350 -12.06 -9.04 4.37
C ASN A 350 -12.17 -8.02 3.22
N THR A 351 -12.02 -6.74 3.55
CA THR A 351 -12.07 -5.65 2.57
C THR A 351 -10.67 -5.24 2.09
N GLY A 352 -9.65 -6.03 2.42
CA GLY A 352 -8.27 -6.01 1.93
C GLY A 352 -8.02 -5.23 0.63
N PRO A 353 -8.62 -5.64 -0.50
CA PRO A 353 -8.20 -5.18 -1.83
C PRO A 353 -8.36 -3.69 -2.14
N PHE A 354 -9.42 -2.97 -1.71
CA PHE A 354 -9.65 -1.58 -2.18
C PHE A 354 -8.57 -0.58 -1.75
N ARG A 355 -7.64 -0.97 -0.85
CA ARG A 355 -6.41 -0.21 -0.57
C ARG A 355 -5.62 0.14 -1.83
N TRP A 356 -5.65 -0.72 -2.86
CA TRP A 356 -4.95 -0.49 -4.12
C TRP A 356 -5.62 0.61 -4.95
N TRP A 357 -6.95 0.62 -5.04
CA TRP A 357 -7.68 1.77 -5.61
C TRP A 357 -7.45 3.04 -4.78
N MET A 358 -7.45 2.99 -3.45
CA MET A 358 -7.12 4.18 -2.62
C MET A 358 -5.74 4.74 -2.98
N HIS A 359 -4.72 3.89 -3.02
CA HIS A 359 -3.36 4.27 -3.41
C HIS A 359 -3.31 4.90 -4.82
N GLN A 360 -3.97 4.26 -5.79
CA GLN A 360 -4.03 4.73 -7.18
C GLN A 360 -4.76 6.08 -7.29
N SER A 361 -5.87 6.27 -6.58
CA SER A 361 -6.62 7.53 -6.52
C SER A 361 -5.77 8.70 -6.02
N PHE A 362 -5.01 8.50 -4.93
CA PHE A 362 -4.08 9.51 -4.41
C PHE A 362 -2.86 9.72 -5.32
N SER A 363 -2.38 8.66 -5.99
CA SER A 363 -1.25 8.73 -6.94
C SER A 363 -1.59 9.53 -8.20
N ASP A 364 -2.84 9.40 -8.69
CA ASP A 364 -3.35 10.13 -9.86
C ASP A 364 -3.95 11.49 -9.51
N ASN A 365 -3.99 11.86 -8.22
CA ASN A 365 -4.60 13.07 -7.68
C ASN A 365 -6.03 13.31 -8.19
N ILE A 366 -6.87 12.26 -8.18
CA ILE A 366 -8.29 12.44 -8.47
C ILE A 366 -8.92 13.34 -7.39
N SER A 367 -9.89 14.17 -7.78
CA SER A 367 -10.58 15.03 -6.84
C SER A 367 -11.26 14.22 -5.73
N PHE A 368 -11.28 14.76 -4.51
CA PHE A 368 -11.75 13.98 -3.37
C PHE A 368 -13.27 13.76 -3.38
N ASP A 369 -14.03 14.65 -4.03
CA ASP A 369 -15.46 14.43 -4.29
C ASP A 369 -15.70 13.24 -5.22
N ARG A 370 -14.86 13.06 -6.26
CA ARG A 370 -14.86 11.86 -7.12
C ARG A 370 -14.46 10.62 -6.34
N PHE A 371 -13.41 10.68 -5.52
CA PHE A 371 -13.00 9.57 -4.67
C PHE A 371 -14.16 9.05 -3.81
N VAL A 372 -14.90 9.96 -3.15
CA VAL A 372 -16.08 9.60 -2.36
C VAL A 372 -17.21 9.06 -3.23
N ALA A 373 -17.45 9.64 -4.41
CA ALA A 373 -18.45 9.12 -5.35
C ALA A 373 -18.15 7.67 -5.78
N ASP A 374 -16.96 7.41 -6.30
CA ASP A 374 -16.52 6.09 -6.76
C ASP A 374 -16.53 5.05 -5.61
N LEU A 375 -16.21 5.47 -4.36
CA LEU A 375 -16.32 4.62 -3.16
C LEU A 375 -17.77 4.23 -2.83
N VAL A 376 -18.70 5.19 -2.84
CA VAL A 376 -20.12 4.98 -2.49
C VAL A 376 -20.82 4.08 -3.52
N GLN A 377 -20.40 4.13 -4.79
CA GLN A 377 -20.94 3.25 -5.84
C GLN A 377 -20.56 1.77 -5.63
N MET A 378 -19.42 1.49 -5.00
CA MET A 378 -18.93 0.12 -4.72
C MET A 378 -18.87 -0.75 -5.99
N GLU A 379 -18.25 -0.25 -7.07
CA GLU A 379 -18.14 -0.94 -8.36
C GLU A 379 -16.73 -1.49 -8.63
N GLY A 380 -16.59 -2.27 -9.71
CA GLY A 380 -15.32 -2.87 -10.14
C GLY A 380 -15.01 -4.23 -9.53
N SER A 381 -13.74 -4.64 -9.63
CA SER A 381 -13.26 -5.91 -9.09
C SER A 381 -13.23 -5.89 -7.56
N ALA A 382 -13.84 -6.91 -6.95
CA ALA A 382 -13.73 -7.13 -5.51
C ALA A 382 -12.42 -7.86 -5.10
N SER A 383 -11.57 -8.27 -6.04
CA SER A 383 -10.33 -9.03 -5.79
C SER A 383 -9.05 -8.30 -6.20
N LEU A 384 -9.10 -7.54 -7.30
CA LEU A 384 -7.99 -6.72 -7.82
C LEU A 384 -8.01 -5.27 -7.28
N GLY A 385 -8.87 -5.02 -6.29
CA GLY A 385 -8.83 -3.80 -5.48
C GLY A 385 -9.65 -2.63 -5.95
N GLY A 386 -10.80 -2.86 -6.59
CA GLY A 386 -11.81 -1.82 -6.83
C GLY A 386 -12.73 -1.58 -5.61
N PRO A 387 -13.48 -0.46 -5.60
CA PRO A 387 -14.46 -0.12 -4.57
C PRO A 387 -15.49 -1.19 -4.23
N ALA A 388 -15.80 -2.12 -5.13
CA ALA A 388 -16.67 -3.27 -4.83
C ALA A 388 -16.21 -4.09 -3.61
N SER A 389 -14.90 -4.15 -3.34
CA SER A 389 -14.40 -4.82 -2.14
C SER A 389 -14.74 -4.09 -0.83
N PHE A 390 -15.08 -2.80 -0.85
CA PHE A 390 -15.64 -2.09 0.30
C PHE A 390 -17.01 -2.67 0.71
N ALA A 391 -17.78 -3.26 -0.21
CA ALA A 391 -19.08 -3.87 0.07
C ALA A 391 -18.98 -5.27 0.73
N LEU A 392 -17.81 -5.93 0.71
CA LEU A 392 -17.63 -7.27 1.25
C LEU A 392 -17.74 -7.28 2.78
N ALA A 393 -18.73 -8.01 3.29
CA ALA A 393 -19.02 -8.12 4.73
C ALA A 393 -19.96 -9.32 5.01
N THR A 394 -19.63 -10.48 4.46
CA THR A 394 -20.49 -11.69 4.42
C THR A 394 -20.78 -12.37 5.76
N LEU A 395 -20.09 -12.01 6.85
CA LEU A 395 -20.45 -12.38 8.24
C LEU A 395 -21.18 -11.26 9.01
N ASN A 396 -21.59 -10.19 8.33
CA ASN A 396 -22.43 -9.12 8.90
C ASN A 396 -23.83 -9.23 8.30
N ASP A 397 -24.85 -9.28 9.15
CA ASP A 397 -26.26 -9.47 8.77
C ASP A 397 -26.97 -8.20 8.25
N ALA A 398 -26.35 -7.02 8.43
CA ALA A 398 -26.75 -5.79 7.75
C ALA A 398 -25.49 -4.98 7.41
N PRO A 399 -24.74 -5.44 6.38
CA PRO A 399 -23.41 -4.91 6.06
C PRO A 399 -23.50 -3.46 5.61
N MET A 400 -24.54 -3.11 4.85
CA MET A 400 -24.76 -1.73 4.37
C MET A 400 -25.01 -0.74 5.50
N ALA A 401 -25.52 -1.16 6.67
CA ALA A 401 -25.63 -0.28 7.84
C ALA A 401 -24.24 0.03 8.43
N ALA A 402 -23.33 -0.95 8.48
CA ALA A 402 -21.95 -0.69 8.88
C ALA A 402 -21.24 0.25 7.87
N LYS A 403 -21.48 0.10 6.57
CA LYS A 403 -20.94 1.02 5.55
C LYS A 403 -21.54 2.42 5.64
N ALA A 404 -22.83 2.56 5.95
CA ALA A 404 -23.48 3.85 6.18
C ALA A 404 -22.89 4.59 7.41
N ASP A 405 -22.61 3.89 8.51
CA ASP A 405 -21.93 4.46 9.69
C ASP A 405 -20.49 4.90 9.37
N ILE A 406 -19.74 4.08 8.63
CA ILE A 406 -18.39 4.43 8.13
C ILE A 406 -18.43 5.71 7.29
N LEU A 407 -19.32 5.80 6.29
CA LEU A 407 -19.45 6.98 5.42
C LEU A 407 -19.88 8.23 6.22
N GLY A 408 -20.81 8.07 7.16
CA GLY A 408 -21.26 9.15 8.06
C GLY A 408 -20.13 9.71 8.92
N GLN A 409 -19.33 8.85 9.55
CA GLN A 409 -18.17 9.26 10.35
C GLN A 409 -17.05 9.85 9.48
N ALA A 410 -16.70 9.19 8.37
CA ALA A 410 -15.60 9.59 7.50
C ALA A 410 -15.83 10.97 6.86
N PHE A 411 -17.02 11.22 6.31
CA PHE A 411 -17.27 12.36 5.43
C PHE A 411 -18.24 13.40 5.98
N LEU A 412 -19.04 13.07 7.00
CA LEU A 412 -20.03 14.00 7.58
C LEU A 412 -19.79 14.31 9.07
N GLY A 413 -18.85 13.62 9.73
CA GLY A 413 -18.64 13.74 11.17
C GLY A 413 -19.84 13.25 12.00
N GLN A 414 -20.61 12.31 11.46
CA GLN A 414 -21.86 11.81 12.03
C GLN A 414 -21.69 10.37 12.50
N LYS A 415 -21.51 10.19 13.81
CA LYS A 415 -21.35 8.88 14.45
C LYS A 415 -22.70 8.24 14.72
N MET A 416 -23.00 7.16 14.01
CA MET A 416 -24.28 6.43 14.07
C MET A 416 -24.14 5.01 14.63
N SER A 417 -22.98 4.63 15.18
CA SER A 417 -22.73 3.26 15.65
C SER A 417 -23.75 2.76 16.69
N CYS A 418 -24.25 3.64 17.58
CA CYS A 418 -25.35 3.29 18.50
C CYS A 418 -26.70 3.10 17.78
N ALA A 419 -26.93 3.83 16.69
CA ALA A 419 -28.10 3.70 15.81
C ALA A 419 -28.16 2.34 15.08
N ARG A 420 -27.18 1.44 15.30
CA ARG A 420 -27.23 0.04 14.84
C ARG A 420 -28.37 -0.74 15.49
N CYS A 421 -28.62 -0.58 16.80
CA CYS A 421 -29.52 -1.47 17.57
C CYS A 421 -30.73 -0.78 18.22
N HIS A 422 -30.66 0.55 18.40
CA HIS A 422 -31.67 1.39 19.03
C HIS A 422 -31.45 2.84 18.58
N ASP A 423 -32.38 3.77 18.85
CA ASP A 423 -32.12 5.19 18.62
C ASP A 423 -30.95 5.66 19.51
N ALA A 424 -30.04 6.48 19.00
CA ALA A 424 -28.81 6.81 19.71
C ALA A 424 -29.12 7.68 20.94
N PRO A 425 -28.76 7.26 22.17
CA PRO A 425 -29.13 8.00 23.40
C PRO A 425 -28.31 9.28 23.60
N PHE A 426 -27.18 9.41 22.90
CA PHE A 426 -26.23 10.51 23.07
C PHE A 426 -25.98 11.34 21.80
N HIS A 427 -26.60 10.94 20.68
CA HIS A 427 -26.48 11.55 19.36
C HIS A 427 -27.88 11.81 18.80
N PRO A 428 -28.09 12.79 17.90
CA PRO A 428 -29.42 13.12 17.38
C PRO A 428 -29.97 12.13 16.32
N PHE A 429 -29.39 10.93 16.22
CA PHE A 429 -29.64 9.97 15.14
C PHE A 429 -30.51 8.80 15.59
N LYS A 430 -31.52 8.48 14.79
CA LYS A 430 -32.42 7.34 14.99
C LYS A 430 -31.89 6.10 14.29
N GLN A 431 -32.35 4.92 14.72
CA GLN A 431 -32.08 3.67 14.01
C GLN A 431 -32.60 3.72 12.56
N LYS A 432 -33.75 4.38 12.33
CA LYS A 432 -34.28 4.60 10.98
C LYS A 432 -33.27 5.31 10.07
N ASP A 433 -32.57 6.32 10.57
CA ASP A 433 -31.67 7.17 9.78
C ASP A 433 -30.51 6.33 9.20
N LEU A 434 -29.91 5.48 10.04
CA LEU A 434 -28.83 4.58 9.64
C LEU A 434 -29.31 3.53 8.62
N PHE A 435 -30.48 2.93 8.85
CA PHE A 435 -31.02 1.89 7.97
C PHE A 435 -31.60 2.44 6.66
N ALA A 436 -32.02 3.71 6.63
CA ALA A 436 -32.42 4.40 5.40
C ALA A 436 -31.21 4.62 4.46
N MET A 437 -30.08 5.08 4.99
CA MET A 437 -28.82 5.11 4.24
C MET A 437 -28.37 3.70 3.81
N ALA A 438 -28.55 2.70 4.69
CA ALA A 438 -28.26 1.30 4.34
C ALA A 438 -29.12 0.81 3.16
N ALA A 439 -30.38 1.21 3.07
CA ALA A 439 -31.25 0.93 1.92
C ALA A 439 -30.79 1.65 0.65
N MET A 440 -30.32 2.90 0.75
CA MET A 440 -29.71 3.60 -0.39
C MET A 440 -28.47 2.85 -0.93
N LEU A 441 -27.60 2.36 -0.04
CA LEU A 441 -26.43 1.55 -0.42
C LEU A 441 -26.81 0.14 -0.95
N ASN A 442 -27.91 -0.43 -0.48
CA ASN A 442 -28.41 -1.73 -0.90
C ASN A 442 -29.17 -1.70 -2.25
N GLY A 443 -29.56 -0.52 -2.74
CA GLY A 443 -30.34 -0.36 -3.98
C GLY A 443 -31.84 -0.64 -3.83
N LYS A 444 -32.30 -0.99 -2.63
CA LYS A 444 -33.68 -1.42 -2.32
C LYS A 444 -33.91 -1.42 -0.81
N PRO A 445 -35.18 -1.41 -0.35
CA PRO A 445 -35.50 -1.47 1.08
C PRO A 445 -34.77 -2.60 1.82
N VAL A 446 -34.27 -2.31 3.01
CA VAL A 446 -33.59 -3.29 3.88
C VAL A 446 -34.52 -3.76 4.98
N LYS A 447 -34.37 -5.03 5.37
CA LYS A 447 -35.06 -5.61 6.53
C LYS A 447 -34.23 -5.38 7.78
N LEU A 448 -34.81 -4.91 8.88
CA LEU A 448 -34.13 -4.84 10.18
C LEU A 448 -33.86 -6.26 10.71
N PRO A 449 -32.61 -6.71 10.88
CA PRO A 449 -32.34 -8.05 11.42
C PRO A 449 -32.53 -8.06 12.94
N VAL A 450 -32.90 -9.22 13.50
CA VAL A 450 -33.18 -9.39 14.94
C VAL A 450 -31.99 -9.03 15.82
N THR A 451 -30.78 -9.34 15.36
CA THR A 451 -29.48 -8.98 15.96
C THR A 451 -29.24 -7.47 16.07
N SER A 452 -29.93 -6.68 15.26
CA SER A 452 -29.93 -5.21 15.32
C SER A 452 -31.10 -4.68 16.15
N THR A 453 -31.52 -5.42 17.18
CA THR A 453 -32.51 -4.95 18.15
C THR A 453 -32.09 -5.36 19.57
N VAL A 454 -32.46 -4.55 20.56
CA VAL A 454 -32.15 -4.87 21.97
C VAL A 454 -33.12 -5.96 22.46
N PRO A 455 -32.63 -7.13 22.92
CA PRO A 455 -33.50 -8.20 23.40
C PRO A 455 -34.32 -7.74 24.61
N GLN A 456 -35.63 -7.96 24.57
CA GLN A 456 -36.49 -7.84 25.75
C GLN A 456 -36.62 -9.23 26.38
N GLY A 457 -35.90 -9.46 27.49
CA GLY A 457 -36.02 -10.70 28.25
C GLY A 457 -37.35 -10.77 28.99
N GLU A 458 -37.99 -11.95 29.00
CA GLU A 458 -39.17 -12.19 29.85
C GLU A 458 -38.77 -12.01 31.33
N GLY A 459 -39.52 -11.16 32.06
CA GLY A 459 -39.17 -10.75 33.42
C GLY A 459 -37.97 -9.79 33.55
N GLY A 460 -37.36 -9.37 32.43
CA GLY A 460 -36.19 -8.48 32.42
C GLY A 460 -36.52 -7.01 32.69
N ARG A 461 -35.51 -6.25 33.13
CA ARG A 461 -35.60 -4.78 33.29
C ARG A 461 -35.86 -4.12 31.93
N LYS A 462 -36.81 -3.18 31.87
CA LYS A 462 -37.10 -2.40 30.65
C LYS A 462 -35.79 -1.78 30.08
N PRO A 463 -35.56 -1.85 28.76
CA PRO A 463 -34.39 -1.21 28.15
C PRO A 463 -34.29 0.27 28.50
N ALA A 464 -33.08 0.75 28.80
CA ALA A 464 -32.79 2.16 29.08
C ALA A 464 -32.64 3.01 27.79
N VAL A 465 -32.95 2.42 26.63
CA VAL A 465 -32.81 3.01 25.29
C VAL A 465 -34.12 2.81 24.51
N HIS A 466 -34.44 3.78 23.66
CA HIS A 466 -35.63 3.74 22.81
C HIS A 466 -35.29 3.07 21.47
N SER A 467 -36.14 2.15 21.00
CA SER A 467 -36.08 1.61 19.63
C SER A 467 -37.42 1.83 18.97
N ALA A 468 -37.49 2.72 17.98
CA ALA A 468 -38.72 2.99 17.24
C ALA A 468 -39.14 1.84 16.32
N LEU A 469 -38.16 1.12 15.74
CA LEU A 469 -38.37 0.07 14.74
C LEU A 469 -38.52 -1.32 15.37
N LYS A 470 -39.24 -2.21 14.70
CA LYS A 470 -39.44 -3.61 15.12
C LYS A 470 -38.56 -4.58 14.32
N PRO A 471 -38.15 -5.72 14.91
CA PRO A 471 -37.45 -6.77 14.17
C PRO A 471 -38.23 -7.18 12.91
N GLY A 472 -37.55 -7.21 11.77
CA GLY A 472 -38.14 -7.58 10.49
C GLY A 472 -38.91 -6.48 9.76
N GLU A 473 -38.98 -5.26 10.29
CA GLU A 473 -39.53 -4.09 9.60
C GLU A 473 -38.70 -3.74 8.36
N MET A 474 -39.36 -3.21 7.32
CA MET A 474 -38.73 -2.84 6.04
C MET A 474 -38.50 -1.33 5.99
N ILE A 475 -37.24 -0.91 5.87
CA ILE A 475 -36.83 0.50 5.80
C ILE A 475 -36.51 0.86 4.35
N ALA A 476 -37.18 1.89 3.83
CA ALA A 476 -36.99 2.40 2.47
C ALA A 476 -35.69 3.23 2.34
N PRO A 477 -35.12 3.36 1.12
CA PRO A 477 -34.03 4.30 0.85
C PRO A 477 -34.51 5.74 1.04
N GLU A 478 -33.84 6.49 1.91
CA GLU A 478 -34.15 7.89 2.23
C GLU A 478 -32.86 8.56 2.75
N TRP A 479 -32.62 9.83 2.39
CA TRP A 479 -31.53 10.64 2.93
C TRP A 479 -31.96 11.30 4.25
N PRO A 480 -31.38 10.95 5.41
CA PRO A 480 -31.86 11.42 6.70
C PRO A 480 -31.41 12.84 7.07
N PHE A 481 -30.45 13.43 6.33
CA PHE A 481 -29.78 14.67 6.74
C PHE A 481 -30.23 15.89 5.93
N ALA A 482 -31.54 16.08 5.77
CA ALA A 482 -32.13 17.25 5.08
C ALA A 482 -31.64 18.61 5.63
N LYS A 483 -31.17 18.66 6.89
CA LYS A 483 -30.56 19.85 7.51
C LYS A 483 -29.13 20.18 7.04
N LEU A 484 -28.41 19.22 6.46
CA LEU A 484 -27.09 19.43 5.85
C LEU A 484 -27.25 19.81 4.37
N VAL A 485 -28.19 19.15 3.69
CA VAL A 485 -28.56 19.42 2.30
C VAL A 485 -29.97 18.88 2.08
N ALA A 486 -30.89 19.76 1.64
CA ALA A 486 -32.30 19.42 1.45
C ALA A 486 -32.58 18.76 0.09
N HIS A 487 -31.82 19.17 -0.94
CA HIS A 487 -31.92 18.65 -2.30
C HIS A 487 -30.51 18.42 -2.86
N ALA A 488 -30.30 17.35 -3.60
CA ALA A 488 -29.07 17.12 -4.35
C ALA A 488 -29.05 17.96 -5.66
N GLU A 489 -29.30 19.26 -5.57
CA GLU A 489 -29.26 20.16 -6.74
C GLU A 489 -27.82 20.28 -7.29
N GLY A 490 -27.71 20.36 -8.62
CA GLY A 490 -26.50 20.88 -9.26
C GLY A 490 -25.38 19.88 -9.58
N ALA A 491 -25.64 18.58 -9.65
CA ALA A 491 -24.95 17.70 -10.62
C ALA A 491 -25.64 16.34 -10.78
N GLU A 492 -25.96 16.00 -12.03
CA GLU A 492 -25.78 14.61 -12.45
C GLU A 492 -24.30 14.26 -12.26
N LEU A 493 -23.97 13.35 -11.34
CA LEU A 493 -22.61 12.78 -11.31
C LEU A 493 -22.29 12.21 -12.69
N PRO A 494 -21.08 12.41 -13.26
CA PRO A 494 -20.71 11.81 -14.54
C PRO A 494 -21.07 10.32 -14.54
N ALA A 495 -21.76 9.84 -15.58
CA ALA A 495 -22.52 8.60 -15.53
C ALA A 495 -21.66 7.38 -15.12
N ALA A 496 -21.79 7.01 -13.86
CA ALA A 496 -21.17 5.88 -13.18
C ALA A 496 -22.14 5.42 -12.08
N GLY A 497 -22.16 4.12 -11.75
CA GLY A 497 -23.16 3.54 -10.86
C GLY A 497 -24.34 2.88 -11.56
N SER A 498 -24.36 1.56 -11.51
CA SER A 498 -25.48 0.67 -11.83
C SER A 498 -26.65 0.74 -10.83
N VAL A 499 -26.44 1.31 -9.65
CA VAL A 499 -27.44 1.42 -8.58
C VAL A 499 -27.81 2.88 -8.33
N ALA A 500 -29.01 3.29 -8.76
CA ALA A 500 -29.47 4.68 -8.74
C ALA A 500 -29.39 5.33 -7.33
N THR A 501 -29.78 4.62 -6.28
CA THR A 501 -29.77 5.16 -4.91
C THR A 501 -28.37 5.28 -4.31
N ARG A 502 -27.35 4.56 -4.82
CA ARG A 502 -25.94 4.80 -4.45
C ARG A 502 -25.45 6.11 -5.08
N ARG A 503 -25.78 6.33 -6.35
CA ARG A 503 -25.50 7.59 -7.07
C ARG A 503 -26.16 8.77 -6.36
N GLU A 504 -27.41 8.63 -5.94
CA GLU A 504 -28.14 9.63 -5.17
C GLU A 504 -27.47 9.92 -3.82
N LEU A 505 -27.13 8.89 -3.04
CA LEU A 505 -26.42 9.04 -1.76
C LEU A 505 -25.06 9.74 -1.93
N ALA A 506 -24.31 9.37 -2.97
CA ALA A 506 -23.05 10.04 -3.32
C ALA A 506 -23.28 11.53 -3.61
N SER A 507 -24.29 11.89 -4.40
CA SER A 507 -24.65 13.28 -4.70
C SER A 507 -24.99 14.10 -3.45
N TYR A 508 -25.71 13.53 -2.48
CA TYR A 508 -25.97 14.22 -1.21
C TYR A 508 -24.70 14.43 -0.37
N ILE A 509 -23.84 13.40 -0.26
CA ILE A 509 -22.59 13.50 0.50
C ILE A 509 -21.67 14.58 -0.08
N ILE A 510 -21.49 14.62 -1.41
CA ILE A 510 -20.55 15.53 -2.08
C ILE A 510 -21.20 16.80 -2.65
N SER A 511 -22.48 17.06 -2.31
CA SER A 511 -23.16 18.27 -2.76
C SER A 511 -22.37 19.51 -2.34
N PRO A 512 -22.18 20.52 -3.21
CA PRO A 512 -21.49 21.75 -2.82
C PRO A 512 -22.26 22.56 -1.78
N GLU A 513 -23.56 22.30 -1.61
CA GLU A 513 -24.40 22.92 -0.59
C GLU A 513 -24.22 22.24 0.78
N ASN A 514 -23.73 21.00 0.79
CA ASN A 514 -23.32 20.28 1.98
C ASN A 514 -21.92 20.73 2.43
N GLU A 515 -21.79 21.96 2.93
CA GLU A 515 -20.51 22.48 3.44
C GLU A 515 -19.87 21.57 4.52
N ARG A 516 -20.67 20.77 5.24
CA ARG A 516 -20.17 19.82 6.25
C ARG A 516 -19.15 18.84 5.65
N PHE A 517 -19.33 18.40 4.40
CA PHE A 517 -18.38 17.52 3.73
C PHE A 517 -16.99 18.17 3.60
N ALA A 518 -16.94 19.36 3.01
CA ALA A 518 -15.69 20.10 2.84
C ALA A 518 -15.03 20.46 4.18
N GLN A 519 -15.83 20.86 5.18
CA GLN A 519 -15.35 21.14 6.53
C GLN A 519 -14.78 19.89 7.23
N VAL A 520 -15.42 18.73 7.12
CA VAL A 520 -14.94 17.48 7.74
C VAL A 520 -13.62 17.03 7.11
N VAL A 521 -13.51 17.07 5.77
CA VAL A 521 -12.26 16.71 5.09
C VAL A 521 -11.15 17.71 5.42
N ALA A 522 -11.42 19.02 5.39
CA ALA A 522 -10.45 20.05 5.78
C ALA A 522 -9.97 19.87 7.23
N ASN A 523 -10.87 19.57 8.18
CA ASN A 523 -10.53 19.30 9.57
C ASN A 523 -9.67 18.04 9.74
N ARG A 524 -9.92 16.98 8.95
CA ARG A 524 -9.11 15.76 8.94
C ARG A 524 -7.70 16.03 8.40
N VAL A 525 -7.57 16.80 7.32
CA VAL A 525 -6.26 17.20 6.78
C VAL A 525 -5.49 18.09 7.78
N TRP A 526 -6.18 19.04 8.42
CA TRP A 526 -5.62 19.84 9.50
C TRP A 526 -5.12 18.97 10.67
N LYS A 527 -5.96 18.05 11.17
CA LYS A 527 -5.61 17.13 12.27
C LYS A 527 -4.35 16.32 11.96
N ARG A 528 -4.20 15.81 10.72
CA ARG A 528 -3.04 15.00 10.33
C ARG A 528 -1.71 15.75 10.47
N TYR A 529 -1.66 17.04 10.10
CA TYR A 529 -0.42 17.83 10.14
C TYR A 529 -0.21 18.56 11.47
N MET A 530 -1.29 19.10 12.06
CA MET A 530 -1.24 19.85 13.33
C MET A 530 -1.37 18.96 14.57
N GLY A 531 -1.58 17.65 14.38
CA GLY A 531 -1.76 16.63 15.42
C GLY A 531 -3.07 16.70 16.20
N VAL A 532 -3.86 17.77 16.03
CA VAL A 532 -5.19 17.89 16.63
C VAL A 532 -6.10 18.73 15.73
N GLY A 533 -7.37 18.36 15.59
CA GLY A 533 -8.34 19.01 14.70
C GLY A 533 -8.72 20.44 15.12
N ILE A 534 -9.34 21.20 14.21
CA ILE A 534 -10.06 22.43 14.56
C ILE A 534 -11.34 22.08 15.35
N VAL A 535 -11.99 20.97 14.99
CA VAL A 535 -13.06 20.26 15.70
C VAL A 535 -12.55 18.90 16.17
N GLU A 536 -12.87 18.52 17.41
CA GLU A 536 -12.68 17.15 17.93
C GLU A 536 -13.94 16.64 18.66
N PRO A 537 -14.19 15.31 18.63
CA PRO A 537 -13.53 14.31 17.80
C PRO A 537 -13.77 14.56 16.30
N ALA A 538 -12.77 14.33 15.45
CA ALA A 538 -12.90 14.64 14.02
C ALA A 538 -13.91 13.74 13.27
N ASP A 539 -14.38 12.64 13.87
CA ASP A 539 -15.47 11.76 13.38
C ASP A 539 -16.82 11.96 14.09
N ASP A 540 -16.90 12.76 15.17
CA ASP A 540 -18.13 12.98 15.95
C ASP A 540 -18.36 14.47 16.27
N TRP A 541 -19.02 15.14 15.33
CA TRP A 541 -19.32 16.58 15.39
C TRP A 541 -20.67 16.85 16.07
N SER A 542 -21.34 15.83 16.62
CA SER A 542 -22.62 16.01 17.33
C SER A 542 -22.49 16.88 18.57
N ARG A 543 -21.30 16.90 19.18
CA ARG A 543 -20.93 17.67 20.37
C ARG A 543 -19.65 18.51 20.18
N GLY A 544 -18.82 18.16 19.19
CA GLY A 544 -17.61 18.91 18.85
C GLY A 544 -17.93 20.34 18.38
N ARG A 545 -17.13 21.31 18.81
CA ARG A 545 -17.19 22.70 18.33
C ARG A 545 -15.86 23.10 17.71
N ALA A 546 -15.92 23.94 16.67
CA ALA A 546 -14.71 24.49 16.07
C ALA A 546 -14.03 25.47 17.03
N SER A 547 -12.72 25.31 17.21
CA SER A 547 -11.85 26.29 17.89
C SER A 547 -11.67 27.56 17.05
N HIS A 548 -11.63 27.41 15.72
CA HIS A 548 -11.45 28.47 14.74
C HIS A 548 -12.48 28.29 13.59
N PRO A 549 -13.76 28.65 13.80
CA PRO A 549 -14.80 28.42 12.80
C PRO A 549 -14.57 29.15 11.47
N GLU A 550 -13.97 30.34 11.50
CA GLU A 550 -13.63 31.15 10.31
C GLU A 550 -12.51 30.48 9.50
N LEU A 551 -11.46 29.98 10.17
CA LEU A 551 -10.38 29.22 9.54
C LEU A 551 -10.91 27.93 8.91
N LEU A 552 -11.82 27.22 9.59
CA LEU A 552 -12.45 26.01 9.07
C LEU A 552 -13.30 26.30 7.83
N SER A 553 -14.06 27.40 7.83
CA SER A 553 -14.82 27.85 6.65
C SER A 553 -13.89 28.26 5.51
N TYR A 554 -12.79 28.95 5.80
CA TYR A 554 -11.77 29.32 4.83
C TYR A 554 -11.14 28.08 4.17
N LEU A 555 -10.66 27.11 4.95
CA LEU A 555 -10.07 25.87 4.42
C LEU A 555 -11.09 25.04 3.63
N ALA A 556 -12.35 24.95 4.08
CA ALA A 556 -13.40 24.27 3.34
C ALA A 556 -13.68 24.92 1.97
N LYS A 557 -13.67 26.27 1.91
CA LYS A 557 -13.87 27.03 0.68
C LYS A 557 -12.66 26.95 -0.26
N GLU A 558 -11.44 26.99 0.25
CA GLU A 558 -10.22 26.71 -0.51
C GLU A 558 -10.24 25.31 -1.13
N PHE A 559 -10.69 24.29 -0.37
CA PHE A 559 -10.84 22.92 -0.87
C PHE A 559 -11.88 22.82 -1.98
N MET A 560 -13.05 23.42 -1.83
CA MET A 560 -14.07 23.43 -2.88
C MET A 560 -13.60 24.21 -4.12
N ALA A 561 -12.94 25.36 -3.93
CA ALA A 561 -12.41 26.19 -5.00
C ALA A 561 -11.27 25.51 -5.78
N SER A 562 -10.45 24.69 -5.15
CA SER A 562 -9.41 23.89 -5.82
C SER A 562 -9.95 22.71 -6.63
N GLY A 563 -11.27 22.44 -6.58
CA GLY A 563 -11.85 21.22 -7.16
C GLY A 563 -11.67 20.00 -6.27
N TYR A 564 -11.75 20.19 -4.95
CA TYR A 564 -11.55 19.16 -3.92
C TYR A 564 -10.16 18.50 -3.97
N ASP A 565 -9.12 19.30 -4.24
CA ASP A 565 -7.72 18.84 -4.23
C ASP A 565 -7.16 18.79 -2.79
N MET A 566 -6.87 17.58 -2.31
CA MET A 566 -6.21 17.36 -1.02
C MET A 566 -4.79 17.90 -0.98
N LYS A 567 -4.08 17.95 -2.12
CA LYS A 567 -2.72 18.46 -2.21
C LYS A 567 -2.66 19.97 -2.06
N HIS A 568 -3.64 20.70 -2.61
CA HIS A 568 -3.85 22.13 -2.32
C HIS A 568 -4.03 22.40 -0.82
N LEU A 569 -4.96 21.69 -0.16
CA LEU A 569 -5.15 21.80 1.29
C LEU A 569 -3.87 21.53 2.08
N ALA A 570 -3.13 20.49 1.70
CA ALA A 570 -1.84 20.18 2.33
C ALA A 570 -0.86 21.33 2.18
N LYS A 571 -0.69 21.91 0.98
CA LYS A 571 0.22 23.04 0.77
C LYS A 571 -0.15 24.25 1.63
N LEU A 572 -1.42 24.64 1.69
CA LEU A 572 -1.88 25.77 2.52
C LEU A 572 -1.50 25.60 4.00
N ILE A 573 -1.64 24.38 4.54
CA ILE A 573 -1.29 24.09 5.94
C ILE A 573 0.23 24.05 6.13
N LEU A 574 0.96 23.31 5.28
CA LEU A 574 2.41 23.12 5.41
C LEU A 574 3.20 24.44 5.18
N GLN A 575 2.67 25.36 4.37
CA GLN A 575 3.26 26.68 4.13
C GLN A 575 3.05 27.66 5.29
N SER A 576 2.08 27.42 6.18
CA SER A 576 1.77 28.32 7.30
C SER A 576 2.93 28.43 8.31
N ARG A 577 3.12 29.60 8.90
CA ARG A 577 3.96 29.77 10.09
C ARG A 577 3.47 28.88 11.22
N ALA A 578 2.15 28.75 11.41
CA ALA A 578 1.55 27.90 12.44
C ALA A 578 2.08 26.45 12.40
N TYR A 579 2.16 25.82 11.23
CA TYR A 579 2.75 24.49 11.04
C TYR A 579 4.27 24.46 11.25
N GLN A 580 4.97 25.53 10.88
CA GLN A 580 6.44 25.61 10.94
C GLN A 580 7.01 26.07 12.30
N ARG A 581 6.17 26.20 13.33
CA ARG A 581 6.56 26.41 14.73
C ARG A 581 6.85 25.08 15.43
N LYS A 582 7.73 25.07 16.43
CA LYS A 582 7.99 23.90 17.28
C LYS A 582 6.70 23.39 17.92
N ALA A 583 6.60 22.08 18.09
CA ALA A 583 5.45 21.48 18.75
C ALA A 583 5.22 22.09 20.14
N ALA A 584 3.95 22.26 20.49
CA ALA A 584 3.49 22.75 21.77
C ALA A 584 2.93 21.58 22.59
N GLY A 585 3.19 21.59 23.90
CA GLY A 585 2.51 20.68 24.82
C GLY A 585 1.01 20.97 24.85
N LEU A 586 0.20 19.96 24.53
CA LEU A 586 -1.24 19.97 24.77
C LEU A 586 -1.53 19.18 26.05
N PRO A 587 -1.55 19.82 27.24
CA PRO A 587 -2.07 19.17 28.44
C PRO A 587 -3.54 18.79 28.24
N ALA A 588 -4.00 17.75 28.93
CA ALA A 588 -5.33 17.15 28.72
C ALA A 588 -6.52 18.13 28.87
N ASP A 589 -6.32 19.26 29.58
CA ASP A 589 -7.32 20.31 29.75
C ASP A 589 -7.45 21.27 28.54
N GLN A 590 -6.54 21.21 27.57
CA GLN A 590 -6.58 21.99 26.31
C GLN A 590 -7.32 21.29 25.16
N LEU A 591 -7.92 20.13 25.42
CA LEU A 591 -8.82 19.48 24.45
C LEU A 591 -10.10 20.29 24.21
N SER A 592 -10.47 21.25 25.07
CA SER A 592 -11.62 22.13 24.81
C SER A 592 -11.36 23.06 23.62
N SER A 593 -12.40 23.30 22.80
CA SER A 593 -12.31 24.21 21.64
C SER A 593 -11.94 25.64 22.05
N SER A 594 -12.25 26.04 23.28
CA SER A 594 -11.97 27.36 23.87
C SER A 594 -10.52 27.60 24.29
N LYS A 595 -9.71 26.54 24.45
CA LYS A 595 -8.29 26.62 24.89
C LYS A 595 -7.29 26.26 23.79
N ARG A 596 -7.78 25.95 22.60
CA ARG A 596 -6.98 25.42 21.50
C ARG A 596 -6.63 26.53 20.53
N PHE A 597 -5.46 27.15 20.73
CA PHE A 597 -5.02 28.35 20.01
C PHE A 597 -3.98 28.09 18.91
N PHE A 598 -3.47 26.85 18.77
CA PHE A 598 -2.39 26.48 17.83
C PHE A 598 -1.15 27.39 17.91
N ALA A 599 -0.65 27.62 19.13
CA ALA A 599 0.64 28.28 19.36
C ALA A 599 1.79 27.57 18.61
N GLY A 600 1.67 26.24 18.45
CA GLY A 600 2.35 25.38 17.48
C GLY A 600 1.53 24.10 17.26
N PRO A 601 2.01 23.14 16.45
CA PRO A 601 1.39 21.82 16.32
C PRO A 601 1.43 21.02 17.63
N ALA A 602 0.59 19.98 17.77
CA ALA A 602 0.73 19.02 18.85
C ALA A 602 2.00 18.15 18.66
N HIS A 603 2.58 17.69 19.76
CA HIS A 603 3.59 16.63 19.71
C HIS A 603 2.98 15.35 19.11
N ARG A 604 3.75 14.64 18.28
CA ARG A 604 3.35 13.38 17.65
C ARG A 604 4.50 12.37 17.66
N ASN A 605 4.16 11.15 18.04
CA ASN A 605 4.99 9.97 17.75
C ASN A 605 4.87 9.62 16.26
N LEU A 606 5.86 8.91 15.70
CA LEU A 606 5.72 8.32 14.38
C LEU A 606 4.64 7.23 14.41
N THR A 607 3.83 7.12 13.35
CA THR A 607 2.94 5.96 13.20
C THR A 607 3.76 4.69 12.99
N ALA A 608 3.17 3.52 13.29
CA ALA A 608 3.72 2.21 12.98
C ALA A 608 4.34 2.11 11.56
N GLU A 609 3.63 2.61 10.54
CA GLU A 609 4.11 2.64 9.16
C GLU A 609 5.32 3.57 9.00
N GLN A 610 5.26 4.80 9.52
CA GLN A 610 6.37 5.75 9.45
C GLN A 610 7.64 5.20 10.11
N LEU A 611 7.51 4.53 11.26
CA LEU A 611 8.63 3.93 11.99
C LEU A 611 9.26 2.79 11.19
N VAL A 612 8.46 1.80 10.77
CA VAL A 612 8.95 0.61 10.04
C VAL A 612 9.51 1.00 8.66
N ASP A 613 8.83 1.88 7.93
CA ASP A 613 9.29 2.34 6.63
C ASP A 613 10.62 3.12 6.77
N SER A 614 10.72 4.02 7.75
CA SER A 614 11.93 4.82 7.98
C SER A 614 13.11 3.97 8.47
N LEU A 615 12.87 2.90 9.25
CA LEU A 615 13.92 1.93 9.63
C LEU A 615 14.52 1.24 8.40
N HIS A 616 13.68 0.67 7.54
CA HIS A 616 14.12 0.02 6.30
C HIS A 616 14.84 1.00 5.37
N PHE A 617 14.31 2.21 5.24
CA PHE A 617 14.89 3.30 4.45
C PHE A 617 16.27 3.74 4.98
N ALA A 618 16.39 3.93 6.30
CA ALA A 618 17.66 4.21 6.96
C ALA A 618 18.68 3.09 6.72
N ALA A 619 18.30 1.83 6.92
CA ALA A 619 19.15 0.67 6.64
C ALA A 619 19.45 0.47 5.13
N GLY A 620 18.67 1.08 4.24
CA GLY A 620 18.74 0.85 2.80
C GLY A 620 18.22 -0.53 2.37
N LYS A 621 17.47 -1.21 3.25
CA LYS A 621 16.95 -2.56 3.06
C LYS A 621 15.53 -2.53 2.47
N THR A 622 15.18 -3.54 1.69
CA THR A 622 13.77 -3.86 1.41
C THR A 622 13.18 -4.60 2.61
N PHE A 623 11.86 -4.80 2.64
CA PHE A 623 11.23 -5.62 3.69
C PHE A 623 11.70 -7.08 3.62
N ASP A 624 11.94 -7.58 2.39
CA ASP A 624 12.26 -8.97 2.04
C ASP A 624 11.40 -10.00 2.79
N CYS A 625 10.11 -9.68 2.96
CA CYS A 625 9.12 -10.56 3.58
C CYS A 625 8.37 -11.40 2.54
N GLU A 626 7.62 -12.37 3.05
CA GLU A 626 6.83 -13.32 2.29
C GLU A 626 5.70 -12.63 1.50
N GLU A 627 5.19 -13.31 0.47
CA GLU A 627 3.96 -12.88 -0.20
C GLU A 627 2.77 -12.99 0.77
N MET A 628 1.93 -11.96 0.82
CA MET A 628 0.70 -11.91 1.63
C MET A 628 -0.40 -12.76 0.99
N ASN A 629 -0.16 -14.08 0.98
CA ASN A 629 -0.92 -15.08 0.27
C ASN A 629 -0.76 -16.45 0.94
N LEU A 630 -1.86 -17.05 1.40
CA LEU A 630 -1.85 -18.41 1.96
C LEU A 630 -1.98 -19.51 0.88
N ASN A 631 -2.28 -19.13 -0.38
CA ASN A 631 -2.30 -20.04 -1.51
C ASN A 631 -1.29 -19.65 -2.62
N PRO A 632 0.03 -19.84 -2.39
CA PRO A 632 1.04 -19.64 -3.43
C PRO A 632 0.87 -20.62 -4.62
N ALA A 633 0.27 -21.79 -4.39
CA ALA A 633 -0.02 -22.76 -5.44
C ALA A 633 -1.06 -22.24 -6.46
N GLY A 634 -1.99 -21.37 -6.04
CA GLY A 634 -3.05 -20.83 -6.91
C GLY A 634 -4.10 -21.86 -7.34
N ASP A 635 -4.16 -23.00 -6.65
CA ASP A 635 -5.09 -24.12 -6.89
C ASP A 635 -6.51 -23.91 -6.28
N ARG A 636 -6.79 -22.69 -5.80
CA ARG A 636 -8.08 -22.25 -5.22
C ARG A 636 -8.42 -20.86 -5.73
N THR A 637 -9.70 -20.51 -5.73
CA THR A 637 -10.17 -19.25 -6.30
C THR A 637 -9.85 -18.01 -5.44
N ALA A 638 -9.85 -16.84 -6.08
CA ALA A 638 -9.81 -15.54 -5.40
C ALA A 638 -10.99 -15.28 -4.44
N LYS A 639 -12.04 -16.12 -4.46
CA LYS A 639 -13.15 -16.11 -3.48
C LYS A 639 -12.84 -16.89 -2.20
N GLN A 640 -11.76 -17.67 -2.17
CA GLN A 640 -11.33 -18.49 -1.04
C GLN A 640 -10.03 -17.97 -0.40
N PHE A 641 -9.13 -17.42 -1.20
CA PHE A 641 -7.87 -16.83 -0.74
C PHE A 641 -7.57 -15.57 -1.54
N LEU A 642 -7.23 -14.48 -0.84
CA LEU A 642 -6.65 -13.30 -1.46
C LEU A 642 -5.15 -13.49 -1.62
N ASN A 643 -4.60 -12.85 -2.65
CA ASN A 643 -3.19 -12.54 -2.73
C ASN A 643 -3.08 -11.01 -2.66
N LEU A 644 -2.44 -10.47 -1.61
CA LEU A 644 -2.20 -9.03 -1.44
C LEU A 644 -0.78 -8.61 -1.86
N GLY A 645 -0.03 -9.51 -2.51
CA GLY A 645 1.30 -9.25 -3.05
C GLY A 645 2.42 -9.27 -2.00
N ASN A 646 3.59 -8.76 -2.39
CA ASN A 646 4.78 -8.70 -1.54
C ASN A 646 4.94 -7.28 -0.98
N PRO A 647 4.83 -7.06 0.34
CA PRO A 647 4.86 -5.73 0.94
C PRO A 647 6.14 -4.94 0.67
N ALA A 648 5.94 -3.66 0.34
CA ALA A 648 6.97 -2.67 0.14
C ALA A 648 6.92 -1.49 1.11
N ARG A 649 5.78 -1.30 1.79
CA ARG A 649 5.51 -0.25 2.77
C ARG A 649 4.63 -0.82 3.89
N GLY A 650 4.66 -0.24 5.08
CA GLY A 650 3.87 -0.68 6.24
C GLY A 650 2.37 -0.77 5.95
N TRP A 651 1.81 0.16 5.17
CA TRP A 651 0.38 0.15 4.80
C TRP A 651 -0.07 -1.10 4.00
N GLN A 652 0.89 -1.80 3.37
CA GLN A 652 0.65 -3.01 2.58
C GLN A 652 0.63 -4.29 3.44
N MET A 653 1.01 -4.21 4.72
CA MET A 653 0.93 -5.33 5.66
C MET A 653 -0.54 -5.74 5.93
N THR A 654 -0.71 -6.91 6.51
CA THR A 654 -2.01 -7.58 6.67
C THR A 654 -2.09 -8.38 7.97
N ALA A 655 -3.29 -8.82 8.36
CA ALA A 655 -3.51 -9.65 9.54
C ALA A 655 -2.95 -11.06 9.33
N LEU A 656 -2.07 -11.48 10.24
CA LEU A 656 -1.44 -12.80 10.25
C LEU A 656 -2.12 -13.75 11.26
N SER A 657 -3.32 -13.40 11.71
CA SER A 657 -3.96 -13.93 12.94
C SER A 657 -4.28 -15.44 12.97
N ASN A 658 -3.98 -16.19 11.91
CA ASN A 658 -4.18 -17.65 11.84
C ASN A 658 -2.89 -18.47 11.97
N GLU A 659 -1.72 -17.83 11.97
CA GLU A 659 -0.41 -18.51 12.09
C GLU A 659 -0.24 -19.19 13.45
N ARG A 660 -0.80 -18.57 14.51
CA ARG A 660 -0.72 -19.04 15.91
C ARG A 660 -1.21 -20.49 16.09
N ASP A 661 -2.23 -20.89 15.35
CA ASP A 661 -2.84 -22.23 15.45
C ASP A 661 -2.37 -23.18 14.33
N ARG A 662 -1.56 -22.69 13.38
CA ARG A 662 -1.08 -23.45 12.21
C ARG A 662 0.37 -23.05 11.85
N PRO A 663 1.39 -23.59 12.55
CA PRO A 663 2.79 -23.23 12.32
C PRO A 663 3.28 -23.39 10.88
N ALA A 664 2.76 -24.38 10.13
CA ALA A 664 3.04 -24.56 8.71
C ALA A 664 2.61 -23.38 7.81
N LEU A 665 1.70 -22.51 8.27
CA LEU A 665 1.26 -21.31 7.54
C LEU A 665 1.93 -20.03 8.04
N ALA A 666 2.92 -20.12 8.93
CA ALA A 666 3.65 -18.96 9.42
C ALA A 666 4.33 -18.18 8.28
N LEU A 667 4.35 -16.86 8.39
CA LEU A 667 5.09 -15.91 7.56
C LEU A 667 6.06 -15.14 8.47
N PRO A 668 7.16 -15.77 8.93
CA PRO A 668 7.97 -15.24 10.03
C PRO A 668 8.50 -13.83 9.84
N ILE A 669 8.90 -13.46 8.61
CA ILE A 669 9.46 -12.13 8.33
C ILE A 669 8.35 -11.09 8.41
N ALA A 670 7.19 -11.35 7.81
CA ALA A 670 6.00 -10.52 7.94
C ALA A 670 5.55 -10.38 9.40
N GLN A 671 5.56 -11.46 10.18
CA GLN A 671 5.24 -11.44 11.61
C GLN A 671 6.19 -10.53 12.39
N SER A 672 7.50 -10.60 12.12
CA SER A 672 8.49 -9.72 12.77
C SER A 672 8.28 -8.22 12.51
N ILE A 673 7.59 -7.87 11.42
CA ILE A 673 7.20 -6.50 11.08
C ILE A 673 5.86 -6.15 11.74
N VAL A 674 4.87 -7.04 11.64
CA VAL A 674 3.53 -6.86 12.21
C VAL A 674 3.56 -6.74 13.74
N ASP A 675 4.46 -7.43 14.43
CA ASP A 675 4.62 -7.32 15.89
C ASP A 675 5.06 -5.90 16.30
N VAL A 676 6.04 -5.33 15.59
CA VAL A 676 6.46 -3.93 15.80
C VAL A 676 5.31 -2.99 15.47
N MET A 677 4.67 -3.15 14.31
CA MET A 677 3.57 -2.28 13.91
C MET A 677 2.43 -2.29 14.92
N THR A 678 2.02 -3.45 15.41
CA THR A 678 0.94 -3.60 16.41
C THR A 678 1.31 -2.95 17.74
N THR A 679 2.58 -3.06 18.15
CA THR A 679 3.11 -2.41 19.36
C THR A 679 3.10 -0.86 19.26
N PHE A 680 3.17 -0.33 18.04
CA PHE A 680 3.02 1.10 17.72
C PHE A 680 1.60 1.44 17.21
N GLY A 681 0.58 0.76 17.74
CA GLY A 681 -0.83 1.12 17.56
C GLY A 681 -1.49 0.65 16.25
N TRP A 682 -0.79 -0.09 15.39
CA TRP A 682 -1.38 -0.60 14.16
C TRP A 682 -2.45 -1.65 14.42
N ARG A 683 -3.60 -1.50 13.78
CA ARG A 683 -4.74 -2.42 13.94
C ARG A 683 -4.66 -3.55 12.93
N GLN A 684 -4.36 -4.76 13.42
CA GLN A 684 -4.45 -5.98 12.59
C GLN A 684 -5.87 -6.28 12.11
N SER A 685 -6.89 -5.86 12.86
CA SER A 685 -8.31 -6.05 12.50
C SER A 685 -9.05 -4.73 12.58
N ARG A 686 -9.88 -4.44 11.59
CA ARG A 686 -10.60 -3.17 11.45
C ARG A 686 -12.11 -3.42 11.31
N GLN A 687 -12.71 -3.92 12.38
CA GLN A 687 -14.18 -4.15 12.45
C GLN A 687 -15.00 -2.85 12.46
N SER A 688 -14.39 -1.75 12.88
CA SER A 688 -14.99 -0.42 12.99
C SER A 688 -14.04 0.68 12.47
N PRO A 689 -14.58 1.81 12.00
CA PRO A 689 -13.76 2.96 11.62
C PRO A 689 -13.05 3.53 12.86
N ALA A 690 -11.86 4.08 12.65
CA ALA A 690 -11.14 4.84 13.68
C ALA A 690 -10.43 6.03 13.03
N THR A 691 -10.54 7.21 13.63
CA THR A 691 -9.73 8.38 13.24
C THR A 691 -8.38 8.39 13.96
N ASP A 692 -8.37 7.99 15.24
CA ASP A 692 -7.21 7.96 16.11
C ASP A 692 -6.84 6.51 16.45
N ARG A 693 -5.55 6.24 16.57
CA ARG A 693 -4.99 4.98 17.08
C ARG A 693 -4.56 5.17 18.54
N ASP A 694 -4.35 4.08 19.25
CA ASP A 694 -3.63 4.13 20.52
C ASP A 694 -2.15 4.42 20.25
N ASP A 695 -1.68 5.59 20.68
CA ASP A 695 -0.31 6.07 20.56
C ASP A 695 0.37 6.23 21.93
N ALA A 696 -0.23 5.68 22.98
CA ALA A 696 0.29 5.76 24.34
C ALA A 696 1.69 5.14 24.44
N ALA A 697 2.60 5.87 25.11
CA ALA A 697 3.96 5.41 25.32
C ALA A 697 3.98 4.17 26.23
N SER A 698 4.64 3.09 25.80
CA SER A 698 4.76 1.86 26.57
C SER A 698 6.18 1.31 26.59
N ALA A 699 6.54 0.59 27.67
CA ALA A 699 7.82 -0.12 27.74
C ALA A 699 7.99 -1.14 26.60
N MET A 700 6.89 -1.69 26.08
CA MET A 700 6.91 -2.66 24.99
C MET A 700 7.42 -2.04 23.68
N GLN A 701 7.06 -0.78 23.38
CA GLN A 701 7.57 -0.05 22.20
C GLN A 701 9.10 0.06 22.22
N THR A 702 9.68 0.38 23.38
CA THR A 702 11.14 0.41 23.54
C THR A 702 11.75 -0.99 23.44
N LEU A 703 11.18 -1.97 24.15
CA LEU A 703 11.72 -3.33 24.21
C LEU A 703 11.72 -4.03 22.84
N ILE A 704 10.66 -3.87 22.05
CA ILE A 704 10.54 -4.52 20.74
C ILE A 704 11.44 -3.87 19.69
N LEU A 705 11.67 -2.56 19.77
CA LEU A 705 12.60 -1.86 18.89
C LEU A 705 14.06 -2.22 19.22
N ALA A 706 14.37 -2.33 20.51
CA ALA A 706 15.71 -2.63 21.03
C ALA A 706 16.13 -4.10 20.84
N ASN A 707 15.21 -5.05 21.05
CA ASN A 707 15.53 -6.48 21.13
C ASN A 707 14.78 -7.33 20.09
N GLY A 708 13.84 -6.74 19.35
CA GLY A 708 13.07 -7.45 18.34
C GLY A 708 13.89 -7.81 17.11
N VAL A 709 13.38 -8.78 16.36
CA VAL A 709 13.99 -9.26 15.11
C VAL A 709 14.14 -8.13 14.10
N LEU A 710 13.14 -7.26 13.94
CA LEU A 710 13.22 -6.13 13.01
C LEU A 710 14.35 -5.16 13.37
N GLY A 711 14.39 -4.64 14.60
CA GLY A 711 15.45 -3.72 15.04
C GLY A 711 16.84 -4.32 14.88
N THR A 712 17.00 -5.58 15.27
CA THR A 712 18.25 -6.35 15.07
C THR A 712 18.65 -6.42 13.59
N ARG A 713 17.72 -6.72 12.67
CA ARG A 713 17.98 -6.76 11.23
C ARG A 713 18.37 -5.39 10.67
N MET A 714 17.78 -4.30 11.16
CA MET A 714 18.03 -2.95 10.66
C MET A 714 19.38 -2.38 11.10
N ALA A 715 19.81 -2.68 12.34
CA ALA A 715 21.14 -2.32 12.84
C ALA A 715 22.28 -3.20 12.29
N ARG A 716 21.99 -4.45 11.87
CA ARG A 716 22.99 -5.42 11.40
C ARG A 716 23.71 -4.95 10.12
N LEU A 717 25.04 -4.98 10.13
CA LEU A 717 25.87 -4.83 8.94
C LEU A 717 25.93 -6.15 8.15
N SER A 718 24.84 -6.45 7.43
CA SER A 718 24.78 -7.47 6.39
C SER A 718 25.16 -6.88 5.01
N ASP A 719 25.40 -7.71 4.01
CA ASP A 719 25.94 -7.25 2.71
C ASP A 719 24.98 -6.42 1.84
N ASP A 720 23.69 -6.39 2.18
CA ASP A 720 22.62 -5.55 1.63
C ASP A 720 22.41 -4.23 2.39
N SER A 721 23.05 -4.06 3.56
CA SER A 721 22.91 -2.84 4.37
C SER A 721 23.66 -1.66 3.76
N ALA A 722 23.00 -0.52 3.64
CA ALA A 722 23.62 0.74 3.23
C ALA A 722 24.72 1.19 4.21
N PHE A 723 24.62 0.82 5.49
CA PHE A 723 25.67 1.09 6.48
C PHE A 723 26.92 0.24 6.23
N THR A 724 26.78 -1.01 5.76
CA THR A 724 27.91 -1.82 5.28
C THR A 724 28.57 -1.16 4.07
N ALA A 725 27.80 -0.66 3.11
CA ALA A 725 28.34 0.07 1.96
C ALA A 725 29.08 1.36 2.37
N MET A 726 28.55 2.12 3.33
CA MET A 726 29.21 3.30 3.89
C MET A 726 30.51 2.96 4.64
N ALA A 727 30.52 1.87 5.42
CA ALA A 727 31.70 1.40 6.14
C ALA A 727 32.82 0.89 5.22
N LEU A 728 32.48 0.28 4.09
CA LEU A 728 33.43 -0.17 3.07
C LEU A 728 33.98 0.99 2.21
N GLY A 729 33.35 2.16 2.24
CA GLY A 729 33.83 3.37 1.57
C GLY A 729 35.01 4.05 2.27
N GLU A 730 35.53 5.10 1.64
CA GLU A 730 36.79 5.78 2.02
C GLU A 730 36.60 6.99 2.95
N LEU A 731 35.43 7.16 3.57
CA LEU A 731 35.18 8.27 4.51
C LEU A 731 36.10 8.16 5.74
N PRO A 732 36.64 9.28 6.29
CA PRO A 732 37.20 9.28 7.64
C PRO A 732 36.15 8.85 8.68
N ALA A 733 36.54 8.20 9.78
CA ALA A 733 35.58 7.71 10.78
C ALA A 733 34.68 8.83 11.33
N ALA A 734 35.26 10.01 11.57
CA ALA A 734 34.53 11.19 12.03
C ALA A 734 33.51 11.74 11.01
N GLU A 735 33.64 11.44 9.71
CA GLU A 735 32.67 11.80 8.66
C GLU A 735 31.67 10.67 8.38
N LEU A 736 32.08 9.40 8.55
CA LEU A 736 31.14 8.27 8.60
C LEU A 736 30.10 8.48 9.71
N VAL A 737 30.52 8.97 10.88
CA VAL A 737 29.62 9.35 11.98
C VAL A 737 28.62 10.43 11.54
N VAL A 738 29.08 11.48 10.84
CA VAL A 738 28.22 12.57 10.35
C VAL A 738 27.19 12.07 9.34
N GLU A 739 27.61 11.30 8.33
CA GLU A 739 26.68 10.75 7.33
C GLU A 739 25.69 9.73 7.94
N THR A 740 26.10 8.97 8.97
CA THR A 740 25.18 8.07 9.69
C THR A 740 24.10 8.87 10.43
N PHE A 741 24.47 9.95 11.11
CA PHE A 741 23.53 10.86 11.77
C PHE A 741 22.55 11.50 10.78
N ILE A 742 23.05 12.01 9.64
CA ILE A 742 22.20 12.56 8.57
C ILE A 742 21.25 11.49 8.02
N ARG A 743 21.70 10.23 7.91
CA ARG A 743 20.90 9.13 7.37
C ARG A 743 19.82 8.59 8.32
N VAL A 744 20.02 8.66 9.63
CA VAL A 744 19.06 8.14 10.64
C VAL A 744 18.21 9.25 11.26
N LEU A 745 18.83 10.37 11.65
CA LEU A 745 18.20 11.48 12.38
C LEU A 745 18.00 12.74 11.53
N SER A 746 18.43 12.75 10.26
CA SER A 746 18.22 13.86 9.31
C SER A 746 18.96 15.17 9.67
N ARG A 747 19.86 15.12 10.65
CA ARG A 747 20.71 16.23 11.12
C ARG A 747 22.17 15.78 11.29
N PRO A 748 23.15 16.69 11.31
CA PRO A 748 24.48 16.37 11.81
C PRO A 748 24.47 16.06 13.33
N PRO A 749 25.50 15.35 13.83
CA PRO A 749 25.70 15.15 15.27
C PRO A 749 26.10 16.46 15.96
N GLU A 750 25.68 16.63 17.21
CA GLU A 750 26.24 17.59 18.14
C GLU A 750 27.72 17.29 18.41
N ALA A 751 28.49 18.28 18.87
CA ALA A 751 29.92 18.11 19.14
C ALA A 751 30.23 16.94 20.11
N ARG A 752 29.41 16.76 21.16
CA ARG A 752 29.54 15.63 22.12
C ARG A 752 29.21 14.27 21.50
N GLU A 753 28.19 14.20 20.65
CA GLU A 753 27.78 12.98 19.96
C GLU A 753 28.87 12.56 18.96
N ARG A 754 29.35 13.52 18.15
CA ARG A 754 30.43 13.32 17.19
C ARG A 754 31.69 12.81 17.88
N ALA A 755 32.13 13.46 18.95
CA ALA A 755 33.31 13.06 19.70
C ALA A 755 33.18 11.66 20.33
N SER A 756 31.99 11.30 20.81
CA SER A 756 31.74 10.01 21.46
C SER A 756 31.76 8.86 20.46
N PHE A 757 31.02 8.97 19.35
CA PHE A 757 30.99 7.93 18.32
C PHE A 757 32.27 7.85 17.49
N THR A 758 32.99 8.97 17.28
CA THR A 758 34.33 8.92 16.68
C THR A 758 35.28 8.12 17.56
N ARG A 759 35.31 8.39 18.88
CA ARG A 759 36.13 7.63 19.85
C ARG A 759 35.78 6.13 19.90
N LEU A 760 34.53 5.77 19.64
CA LEU A 760 34.08 4.38 19.56
C LEU A 760 34.69 3.66 18.34
N LEU A 761 34.65 4.29 17.16
CA LEU A 761 35.01 3.67 15.88
C LEU A 761 36.48 3.81 15.49
N GLU A 762 37.09 4.98 15.71
CA GLU A 762 38.46 5.32 15.28
C GLU A 762 39.52 4.25 15.64
N PRO A 763 39.55 3.67 16.87
CA PRO A 763 40.60 2.72 17.27
C PRO A 763 40.64 1.41 16.47
N VAL A 764 39.59 1.12 15.68
CA VAL A 764 39.47 -0.08 14.84
C VAL A 764 39.14 0.27 13.38
N TYR A 765 39.25 1.55 13.00
CA TYR A 765 38.80 2.03 11.69
C TYR A 765 39.76 1.69 10.55
N GLY A 766 41.08 1.75 10.80
CA GLY A 766 42.11 1.44 9.80
C GLY A 766 41.99 0.02 9.25
N ASP A 767 41.94 -0.96 10.14
CA ASP A 767 41.85 -2.39 9.82
C ASP A 767 40.40 -2.89 9.64
N ARG A 768 39.44 -1.99 9.36
CA ARG A 768 38.01 -2.38 9.32
C ARG A 768 37.66 -3.30 8.17
N VAL A 769 38.37 -3.23 7.03
CA VAL A 769 38.04 -3.97 5.79
C VAL A 769 38.84 -5.27 5.71
N VAL A 770 38.14 -6.38 5.46
CA VAL A 770 38.78 -7.70 5.27
C VAL A 770 39.15 -7.89 3.80
N ALA A 771 40.44 -7.79 3.48
CA ALA A 771 40.94 -7.96 2.12
C ALA A 771 40.56 -9.33 1.52
N GLY A 772 40.10 -9.33 0.27
CA GLY A 772 39.72 -10.55 -0.47
C GLY A 772 38.40 -11.21 -0.04
N ALA A 773 37.74 -10.73 1.03
CA ALA A 773 36.46 -11.26 1.45
C ALA A 773 35.34 -10.98 0.42
N LYS A 774 34.55 -11.99 0.10
CA LYS A 774 33.39 -11.87 -0.81
C LYS A 774 32.14 -11.46 -0.05
N ALA A 775 31.22 -10.78 -0.75
CA ALA A 775 29.87 -10.56 -0.23
C ALA A 775 29.13 -11.90 -0.08
N ARG A 776 28.31 -12.02 0.96
CA ARG A 776 27.42 -13.17 1.19
C ARG A 776 26.11 -12.99 0.42
N ALA A 777 25.42 -14.09 0.17
CA ALA A 777 24.02 -14.04 -0.27
C ALA A 777 23.17 -13.41 0.85
N THR A 778 22.36 -12.42 0.49
CA THR A 778 21.57 -11.60 1.42
C THR A 778 20.10 -12.01 1.45
N LYS A 779 19.55 -12.35 0.28
CA LYS A 779 18.18 -12.85 0.14
C LYS A 779 18.04 -14.22 0.80
N ARG A 780 16.96 -14.39 1.56
CA ARG A 780 16.66 -15.66 2.24
C ARG A 780 16.01 -16.65 1.27
N GLU A 781 16.48 -17.89 1.30
CA GLU A 781 15.86 -18.99 0.57
C GLU A 781 14.72 -19.55 1.42
N SER A 782 13.48 -19.34 0.99
CA SER A 782 12.34 -20.11 1.50
C SER A 782 12.32 -21.47 0.81
N ASP A 783 11.98 -22.52 1.56
CA ASP A 783 11.85 -23.88 1.05
C ASP A 783 10.81 -23.98 -0.08
N GLY A 784 9.74 -23.18 -0.02
CA GLY A 784 8.76 -23.03 -1.09
C GLY A 784 7.80 -24.21 -1.32
N ARG A 785 7.99 -25.34 -0.63
CA ARG A 785 7.12 -26.54 -0.76
C ARG A 785 5.88 -26.48 0.13
N VAL A 786 5.88 -25.60 1.14
CA VAL A 786 4.79 -25.46 2.10
C VAL A 786 3.71 -24.51 1.57
N SER A 787 2.45 -24.97 1.57
CA SER A 787 1.28 -24.22 1.10
C SER A 787 0.00 -24.64 1.84
N TRP A 788 -1.14 -24.02 1.53
CA TRP A 788 -2.42 -24.44 2.12
C TRP A 788 -2.76 -25.93 1.90
N SER A 789 -2.32 -26.56 0.81
CA SER A 789 -2.69 -27.96 0.54
C SER A 789 -2.07 -28.97 1.49
N ASN A 790 -0.92 -28.66 2.12
CA ASN A 790 -0.14 -29.58 2.95
C ASN A 790 0.10 -29.09 4.39
N HIS A 791 -0.63 -28.06 4.82
CA HIS A 791 -0.37 -27.39 6.10
C HIS A 791 -0.72 -28.21 7.36
N LEU A 792 -1.43 -29.33 7.21
CA LEU A 792 -1.63 -30.32 8.30
C LEU A 792 -0.47 -31.31 8.43
N SER A 793 0.51 -31.29 7.53
CA SER A 793 1.70 -32.14 7.62
C SER A 793 2.65 -31.68 8.73
N ALA A 794 3.19 -32.66 9.47
CA ALA A 794 4.25 -32.43 10.44
C ALA A 794 5.54 -31.91 9.77
N GLU A 795 5.87 -32.38 8.56
CA GLU A 795 7.03 -31.89 7.80
C GLU A 795 6.86 -30.40 7.45
N ALA A 796 5.67 -29.99 7.00
CA ALA A 796 5.37 -28.59 6.68
C ALA A 796 5.55 -27.66 7.89
N SER A 797 5.16 -28.13 9.07
CA SER A 797 5.36 -27.40 10.32
C SER A 797 6.84 -27.30 10.70
N LEU A 798 7.60 -28.40 10.57
CA LEU A 798 9.04 -28.42 10.85
C LEU A 798 9.84 -27.48 9.94
N ILE A 799 9.48 -27.42 8.65
CA ILE A 799 10.10 -26.49 7.67
C ILE A 799 9.93 -25.04 8.13
N ARG A 800 8.69 -24.60 8.45
CA ARG A 800 8.44 -23.23 8.90
C ARG A 800 9.09 -22.91 10.25
N MET A 801 9.12 -23.86 11.18
CA MET A 801 9.80 -23.68 12.48
C MET A 801 11.32 -23.53 12.33
N ASP A 802 11.93 -24.11 11.30
CA ASP A 802 13.35 -23.90 11.00
C ASP A 802 13.60 -22.56 10.29
N GLU A 803 12.74 -22.15 9.35
CA GLU A 803 12.78 -20.79 8.75
C GLU A 803 12.63 -19.70 9.82
N GLU A 804 11.69 -19.85 10.76
CA GLU A 804 11.51 -18.94 11.90
C GLU A 804 12.73 -18.93 12.82
N ARG A 805 13.29 -20.11 13.15
CA ARG A 805 14.52 -20.22 13.96
C ARG A 805 15.69 -19.49 13.29
N LYS A 806 15.89 -19.66 11.98
CA LYS A 806 16.89 -18.95 11.19
C LYS A 806 16.65 -17.43 11.21
N LEU A 807 15.41 -16.97 11.16
CA LEU A 807 15.06 -15.54 11.29
C LEU A 807 15.42 -14.94 12.65
N ARG A 808 15.20 -15.66 13.76
CA ARG A 808 15.50 -15.16 15.10
C ARG A 808 16.99 -14.84 15.32
N TYR A 809 17.91 -15.41 14.54
CA TYR A 809 19.34 -15.05 14.57
C TYR A 809 19.67 -13.73 13.83
N GLY A 810 18.71 -13.13 13.13
CA GLY A 810 18.89 -11.94 12.31
C GLY A 810 19.49 -12.24 10.92
N ASP A 811 19.88 -11.20 10.20
CA ASP A 811 20.54 -11.33 8.90
C ASP A 811 22.02 -11.69 9.08
N GLN A 812 22.62 -12.39 8.11
CA GLN A 812 24.03 -12.79 8.23
C GLN A 812 24.94 -11.56 8.24
N PRO A 813 25.84 -11.40 9.23
CA PRO A 813 26.84 -10.34 9.21
C PRO A 813 27.75 -10.47 7.98
N THR A 814 28.13 -9.34 7.39
CA THR A 814 29.10 -9.31 6.29
C THR A 814 30.43 -9.94 6.70
N ALA A 815 31.06 -10.65 5.78
CA ALA A 815 32.45 -11.11 5.92
C ALA A 815 33.48 -10.04 5.53
N ARG A 816 33.04 -8.93 4.91
CA ARG A 816 33.92 -7.88 4.36
C ARG A 816 34.41 -6.86 5.39
N LEU A 817 33.87 -6.90 6.61
CA LEU A 817 34.28 -6.05 7.72
C LEU A 817 34.76 -6.88 8.91
N THR A 818 35.77 -6.39 9.61
CA THR A 818 36.28 -7.06 10.82
C THR A 818 35.25 -7.02 11.93
N LYS A 819 35.17 -8.11 12.71
CA LYS A 819 34.21 -8.27 13.82
C LYS A 819 34.25 -7.07 14.78
N ALA A 820 35.45 -6.63 15.16
CA ALA A 820 35.66 -5.56 16.12
C ALA A 820 35.16 -4.18 15.67
N PHE A 821 35.31 -3.83 14.39
CA PHE A 821 34.70 -2.62 13.83
C PHE A 821 33.18 -2.79 13.67
N ARG A 822 32.75 -3.92 13.09
CA ARG A 822 31.34 -4.19 12.77
C ARG A 822 30.44 -4.07 13.99
N GLU A 823 30.82 -4.69 15.10
CA GLU A 823 30.02 -4.71 16.34
C GLU A 823 29.87 -3.31 16.95
N ARG A 824 30.94 -2.52 16.95
CA ARG A 824 30.89 -1.13 17.44
C ARG A 824 30.05 -0.19 16.56
N TYR A 825 30.01 -0.44 15.25
CA TYR A 825 29.15 0.34 14.37
C TYR A 825 27.68 -0.14 14.45
N GLU A 826 27.45 -1.44 14.64
CA GLU A 826 26.15 -2.01 15.04
C GLU A 826 25.62 -1.35 16.33
N ASP A 827 26.45 -1.19 17.37
CA ASP A 827 26.09 -0.52 18.64
C ASP A 827 25.69 0.96 18.42
N MET A 828 26.43 1.68 17.57
CA MET A 828 26.10 3.06 17.20
C MET A 828 24.75 3.14 16.48
N LEU A 829 24.51 2.26 15.51
CA LEU A 829 23.24 2.23 14.76
C LEU A 829 22.07 1.92 15.68
N TRP A 830 22.24 0.93 16.58
CA TRP A 830 21.27 0.58 17.59
C TRP A 830 20.92 1.76 18.50
N ALA A 831 21.92 2.51 18.96
CA ALA A 831 21.72 3.69 19.82
C ALA A 831 20.94 4.82 19.11
N LEU A 832 21.20 5.05 17.82
CA LEU A 832 20.47 6.07 17.05
C LEU A 832 19.03 5.65 16.74
N MET A 833 18.82 4.40 16.31
CA MET A 833 17.48 3.87 15.98
C MET A 833 16.57 3.76 17.20
N ASN A 834 17.12 3.53 18.39
CA ASN A 834 16.38 3.48 19.66
C ASN A 834 16.29 4.83 20.38
N SER A 835 16.76 5.93 19.77
CA SER A 835 16.64 7.27 20.35
C SER A 835 15.19 7.79 20.25
N PRO A 836 14.72 8.59 21.23
CA PRO A 836 13.41 9.24 21.12
C PRO A 836 13.27 10.12 19.86
N GLU A 837 14.37 10.75 19.42
CA GLU A 837 14.41 11.56 18.19
C GLU A 837 14.12 10.75 16.92
N PHE A 838 14.46 9.46 16.90
CA PHE A 838 14.10 8.59 15.78
C PHE A 838 12.59 8.33 15.73
N ALA A 839 11.95 8.10 16.88
CA ALA A 839 10.54 7.69 17.01
C ALA A 839 9.52 8.86 17.10
N MET A 840 9.97 10.11 17.07
CA MET A 840 9.11 11.31 17.17
C MET A 840 9.19 12.20 15.91
N ALA A 841 8.09 12.87 15.60
CA ALA A 841 8.11 14.01 14.68
C ALA A 841 8.68 15.24 15.42
N PRO A 842 9.57 16.04 14.78
CA PRO A 842 10.07 17.31 15.33
C PRO A 842 8.95 18.36 15.57
#